data_AF-A0A0K9FBN6-F1
#
_entry.id   AF-A0A0K9FBN6-F1
#
_cell.length_a   1.000
_cell.length_b   1.000
_cell.length_c   1.000
_cell.angle_alpha   90.00
_cell.angle_beta   90.00
_cell.angle_gamma   90.00
#
_symmetry.space_group_name_H-M   'P 1'
#
loop_
_entity.id
_entity.type
_entity.pdbx_description
1 polymer ?
#
loop_
_entity_poly.entity_id
_entity_poly.type
_entity_poly.pdbx_seq_one_letter_code
_entity_poly.pdbx_strand_id
1 'polypeptide(L)'
;MNKKLLFTAAAIPVALIVPTVAGAAGADTVSVTGQNIVNETLKASIENLPANSIVKGYQWYYVDGSSDSTKKPISGATSATFIIPVEAAGKAVFVEATTTKDEKYKSEPRSIKELKLAITPPRIDSSSNYAVPGELVQVAGAIVTDVEGAKLQNSQITYSYQWFYKVGESFTIIEGATKDTYTIPKDALEKGMKDIIVKVKAKVGASLVESDVSAVISVSNEPSDSMIDEIKTLLITDNKYNVTSLESFKAKVTELESKYQALSTAAKANVTNYDVLKRAAADVDLISKLNEKVDKVNEVNEKDLSKYLKDIEEAYDKFDLLQRSLDLNDALYNSIKTILKDPTDIDEFKEVRRINQAIVELLTYENSFVKYVPTSKESLQAAVETIEKDIAKLSQNYRATVQNQTILSDAKSDIKKVEQYIKLFDKLSQNDSPSKQVTTAKSIRTSYEKLTYKQLQLVPAKYMNTLLQAENAENSQIDRLNIEIDNYVGDADDSYPIDPSVTTWQSHVSNVNRIINEYKGLTKNSAAKIVGYDSMVTLQKDFKAAEKIIKDMDAYKKLSVTPGVAESKLKTNYTNVLKAYNKLTSLQQSLVYNANDFLLNPPTITVDLNGKEPADKAAALALKAEVDKLADVTKYTFVQFESAVNAATTKYKNLSSAGRKYVTNYYLLTAASKDLSGVKSFHKKVQTAREETDVTKQAKKIQTVQTAYAKLPANQQHLAKQQYEDLLNNRLEDGNTPDITKLNNEIATIVSNDTYTVSMERIKELSTQYNKLSSSDKKRVSNAAILTTAVSDVKKVESFIKTYEKSFNSNPSTVIKAFDKLTSKQMSLVSPQIRQSIIDKDQGQQQSNEIALKLVESINSLLVNGEYIDDLETKVKEIRTAYDGLSASEKSVVKNYSKLTQAESDLKKVAEVHALYVPAKDDNAAARKAWQTAYGKLSKKLEILYKKMYENDL
;
A
#
# COMPACT_ATOMS: atom_id res chain seq x y z
N MET A 1 -57.95 -17.63 -39.04
CA MET A 1 -58.71 -16.95 -40.11
C MET A 1 -58.86 -17.89 -41.30
N ASN A 2 -60.12 -18.05 -41.73
CA ASN A 2 -60.62 -18.42 -43.06
C ASN A 2 -60.08 -19.67 -43.78
N LYS A 3 -60.71 -20.81 -43.45
CA LYS A 3 -61.25 -21.75 -44.45
C LYS A 3 -62.25 -21.02 -45.35
N LYS A 4 -62.48 -21.57 -46.56
CA LYS A 4 -63.60 -21.40 -47.53
C LYS A 4 -63.02 -21.10 -48.93
N LEU A 5 -63.53 -21.57 -50.07
CA LEU A 5 -64.77 -22.28 -50.43
C LEU A 5 -64.77 -22.48 -51.98
N LEU A 6 -65.60 -23.42 -52.42
CA LEU A 6 -66.37 -23.45 -53.69
C LEU A 6 -65.60 -23.82 -54.98
N PHE A 7 -65.93 -24.95 -55.63
CA PHE A 7 -67.09 -25.19 -56.52
C PHE A 7 -67.17 -24.24 -57.73
N THR A 8 -67.08 -24.82 -58.93
CA THR A 8 -67.86 -24.51 -60.16
C THR A 8 -67.41 -25.48 -61.26
N ALA A 9 -68.32 -26.33 -61.75
CA ALA A 9 -69.12 -26.17 -62.98
C ALA A 9 -68.33 -26.64 -64.24
N ALA A 10 -68.60 -27.85 -64.74
CA ALA A 10 -69.67 -28.21 -65.67
C ALA A 10 -69.32 -27.89 -67.14
N ALA A 11 -69.32 -28.92 -68.00
CA ALA A 11 -70.05 -28.93 -69.27
C ALA A 11 -69.82 -30.27 -70.01
N ILE A 12 -70.88 -31.06 -70.07
CA ILE A 12 -71.13 -32.07 -71.11
C ILE A 12 -71.88 -31.33 -72.23
N PRO A 13 -71.69 -31.65 -73.52
CA PRO A 13 -72.77 -31.55 -74.50
C PRO A 13 -73.38 -32.93 -74.74
N VAL A 14 -74.67 -32.98 -74.42
CA VAL A 14 -75.63 -34.03 -74.66
C VAL A 14 -75.73 -34.31 -76.18
N ALA A 15 -75.74 -35.57 -76.58
CA ALA A 15 -76.40 -36.00 -77.81
C ALA A 15 -77.62 -36.85 -77.43
N LEU A 16 -78.80 -36.28 -77.67
CA LEU A 16 -80.10 -36.93 -77.55
C LEU A 16 -80.16 -38.16 -78.46
N ILE A 17 -80.59 -39.30 -77.93
CA ILE A 17 -81.49 -40.19 -78.67
C ILE A 17 -82.52 -40.74 -77.66
N VAL A 18 -83.77 -40.38 -77.92
CA VAL A 18 -84.98 -40.82 -77.22
C VAL A 18 -85.17 -42.34 -77.44
N PRO A 19 -85.74 -43.09 -76.48
CA PRO A 19 -86.06 -44.49 -76.67
C PRO A 19 -87.09 -44.68 -77.78
N THR A 20 -86.94 -45.80 -78.48
CA THR A 20 -87.90 -46.45 -79.39
C THR A 20 -89.35 -46.32 -78.94
N VAL A 21 -90.22 -45.84 -79.83
CA VAL A 21 -91.64 -46.18 -79.84
C VAL A 21 -91.96 -46.81 -81.18
N ALA A 22 -91.88 -48.13 -81.24
CA ALA A 22 -92.70 -48.92 -82.14
C ALA A 22 -93.96 -49.30 -81.34
N GLY A 23 -95.08 -48.72 -81.76
CA GLY A 23 -96.47 -48.97 -81.39
C GLY A 23 -96.80 -49.87 -80.20
N ALA A 24 -97.29 -49.26 -79.13
CA ALA A 24 -98.42 -49.78 -78.37
C ALA A 24 -99.35 -48.61 -78.08
N ALA A 25 -100.57 -48.64 -78.62
CA ALA A 25 -101.62 -47.69 -78.28
C ALA A 25 -101.88 -47.79 -76.78
N GLY A 26 -101.41 -46.80 -76.01
CA GLY A 26 -101.37 -46.81 -74.55
C GLY A 26 -102.34 -45.79 -73.95
N ALA A 27 -103.04 -46.21 -72.89
CA ALA A 27 -103.93 -45.40 -72.09
C ALA A 27 -103.21 -44.19 -71.44
N ASP A 28 -103.93 -43.08 -71.25
CA ASP A 28 -103.44 -41.84 -70.67
C ASP A 28 -102.92 -42.02 -69.22
N THR A 29 -101.64 -41.74 -68.91
CA THR A 29 -100.99 -42.02 -67.60
C THR A 29 -99.80 -41.09 -67.24
N VAL A 30 -99.34 -41.06 -65.97
CA VAL A 30 -98.15 -40.27 -65.50
C VAL A 30 -96.90 -41.15 -65.48
N SER A 31 -95.75 -40.67 -65.97
CA SER A 31 -94.47 -41.42 -65.89
C SER A 31 -93.54 -40.84 -64.81
N VAL A 32 -92.67 -41.66 -64.22
CA VAL A 32 -91.72 -41.22 -63.19
C VAL A 32 -90.29 -41.61 -63.57
N THR A 33 -89.38 -40.65 -63.52
CA THR A 33 -87.94 -40.80 -63.79
C THR A 33 -87.10 -40.60 -62.51
N GLY A 34 -85.86 -41.09 -62.49
CA GLY A 34 -84.94 -41.02 -61.34
C GLY A 34 -84.49 -42.40 -60.83
N GLN A 35 -83.47 -42.41 -59.96
CA GLN A 35 -82.96 -43.64 -59.32
C GLN A 35 -83.77 -43.95 -58.06
N ASN A 36 -84.05 -45.24 -57.85
CA ASN A 36 -84.88 -45.70 -56.74
C ASN A 36 -84.04 -45.97 -55.49
N ILE A 37 -83.15 -45.06 -55.10
CA ILE A 37 -82.24 -45.20 -53.96
C ILE A 37 -82.58 -44.12 -52.94
N VAL A 38 -82.45 -44.43 -51.65
CA VAL A 38 -82.64 -43.44 -50.58
C VAL A 38 -81.76 -42.21 -50.78
N ASN A 39 -82.31 -41.04 -50.48
CA ASN A 39 -81.77 -39.70 -50.68
C ASN A 39 -81.63 -39.27 -52.16
N GLU A 40 -81.99 -40.11 -53.14
CA GLU A 40 -82.09 -39.71 -54.56
C GLU A 40 -83.43 -39.04 -54.89
N THR A 41 -83.48 -38.31 -56.00
CA THR A 41 -84.69 -37.56 -56.42
C THR A 41 -85.44 -38.27 -57.55
N LEU A 42 -86.74 -38.50 -57.36
CA LEU A 42 -87.69 -38.92 -58.38
C LEU A 42 -88.44 -37.72 -58.98
N LYS A 43 -88.78 -37.77 -60.27
CA LYS A 43 -89.51 -36.72 -60.99
C LYS A 43 -90.66 -37.28 -61.82
N ALA A 44 -91.86 -36.77 -61.58
CA ALA A 44 -93.09 -37.04 -62.33
C ALA A 44 -93.11 -36.26 -63.66
N SER A 45 -93.53 -36.92 -64.74
CA SER A 45 -93.73 -36.35 -66.08
C SER A 45 -95.16 -36.60 -66.55
N ILE A 46 -95.77 -35.55 -67.09
CA ILE A 46 -97.17 -35.51 -67.55
C ILE A 46 -97.30 -35.51 -69.08
N GLU A 47 -96.21 -35.80 -69.79
CA GLU A 47 -96.17 -35.83 -71.26
C GLU A 47 -97.14 -36.84 -71.89
N ASN A 48 -97.52 -37.89 -71.14
CA ASN A 48 -98.40 -38.97 -71.59
C ASN A 48 -99.88 -38.78 -71.19
N LEU A 49 -100.30 -37.55 -70.86
CA LEU A 49 -101.70 -37.19 -70.56
C LEU A 49 -102.44 -36.72 -71.83
N PRO A 50 -103.79 -36.74 -71.86
CA PRO A 50 -104.54 -36.32 -73.04
C PRO A 50 -104.23 -34.86 -73.41
N ALA A 51 -104.20 -34.54 -74.71
CA ALA A 51 -103.90 -33.20 -75.21
C ALA A 51 -104.79 -32.11 -74.55
N ASN A 52 -104.19 -31.00 -74.12
CA ASN A 52 -104.78 -29.88 -73.36
C ASN A 52 -105.10 -30.14 -71.87
N SER A 53 -104.57 -31.22 -71.28
CA SER A 53 -104.68 -31.46 -69.82
C SER A 53 -103.79 -30.48 -69.03
N ILE A 54 -104.36 -29.76 -68.07
CA ILE A 54 -103.62 -28.84 -67.17
C ILE A 54 -103.60 -29.44 -65.77
N VAL A 55 -102.43 -29.81 -65.26
CA VAL A 55 -102.27 -30.41 -63.93
C VAL A 55 -102.20 -29.33 -62.85
N LYS A 56 -103.08 -29.40 -61.84
CA LYS A 56 -103.13 -28.46 -60.70
C LYS A 56 -102.36 -28.92 -59.47
N GLY A 57 -101.97 -30.19 -59.38
CA GLY A 57 -101.21 -30.69 -58.24
C GLY A 57 -100.73 -32.13 -58.39
N TYR A 58 -99.73 -32.46 -57.57
CA TYR A 58 -99.19 -33.81 -57.42
C TYR A 58 -99.35 -34.27 -55.97
N GLN A 59 -99.39 -35.57 -55.76
CA GLN A 59 -99.21 -36.16 -54.44
C GLN A 59 -98.51 -37.51 -54.59
N TRP A 60 -97.42 -37.70 -53.86
CA TRP A 60 -96.73 -38.99 -53.80
C TRP A 60 -97.31 -39.84 -52.68
N TYR A 61 -97.36 -41.15 -52.91
CA TYR A 61 -97.95 -42.12 -52.00
C TYR A 61 -96.99 -43.29 -51.79
N TYR A 62 -96.99 -43.83 -50.58
CA TYR A 62 -96.51 -45.18 -50.35
C TYR A 62 -97.56 -46.19 -50.82
N VAL A 63 -97.09 -47.27 -51.44
CA VAL A 63 -97.89 -48.46 -51.74
C VAL A 63 -97.64 -49.49 -50.66
N ASP A 64 -98.70 -49.83 -49.92
CA ASP A 64 -98.67 -50.91 -48.93
C ASP A 64 -99.29 -52.18 -49.54
N GLY A 65 -98.46 -53.16 -49.91
CA GLY A 65 -98.88 -54.50 -50.37
C GLY A 65 -99.33 -54.62 -51.83
N SER A 66 -99.21 -55.81 -52.42
CA SER A 66 -99.30 -56.02 -53.89
C SER A 66 -100.72 -56.11 -54.49
N SER A 67 -101.72 -55.42 -53.92
CA SER A 67 -103.06 -55.31 -54.49
C SER A 67 -103.66 -53.92 -54.23
N ASP A 68 -104.25 -53.33 -55.26
CA ASP A 68 -104.45 -51.88 -55.50
C ASP A 68 -105.45 -51.12 -54.59
N SER A 69 -105.62 -51.49 -53.32
CA SER A 69 -106.76 -50.98 -52.51
C SER A 69 -106.45 -50.12 -51.27
N THR A 70 -105.21 -49.86 -50.86
CA THR A 70 -104.91 -48.84 -49.82
C THR A 70 -103.66 -48.00 -50.12
N LYS A 71 -103.82 -46.67 -50.30
CA LYS A 71 -102.76 -45.71 -50.69
C LYS A 71 -102.53 -44.71 -49.54
N LYS A 72 -101.30 -44.59 -49.00
CA LYS A 72 -100.97 -43.64 -47.91
C LYS A 72 -100.16 -42.44 -48.44
N PRO A 73 -100.65 -41.19 -48.32
CA PRO A 73 -99.93 -40.03 -48.84
C PRO A 73 -98.62 -39.82 -48.09
N ILE A 74 -97.54 -39.57 -48.84
CA ILE A 74 -96.26 -39.15 -48.28
C ILE A 74 -96.40 -37.67 -47.93
N SER A 75 -96.42 -37.39 -46.63
CA SER A 75 -96.65 -36.03 -46.13
C SER A 75 -95.66 -35.03 -46.73
N GLY A 76 -96.17 -33.92 -47.25
CA GLY A 76 -95.38 -32.85 -47.86
C GLY A 76 -94.86 -33.12 -49.29
N ALA A 77 -95.01 -34.34 -49.81
CA ALA A 77 -94.60 -34.67 -51.16
C ALA A 77 -95.70 -34.32 -52.18
N THR A 78 -95.93 -33.02 -52.39
CA THR A 78 -96.97 -32.49 -53.29
C THR A 78 -96.41 -31.89 -54.59
N SER A 79 -95.11 -32.01 -54.79
CA SER A 79 -94.39 -31.49 -55.96
C SER A 79 -94.19 -32.55 -57.04
N ALA A 80 -93.89 -32.10 -58.25
CA ALA A 80 -93.51 -33.00 -59.34
C ALA A 80 -92.19 -33.75 -59.03
N THR A 81 -91.35 -33.24 -58.13
CA THR A 81 -90.11 -33.89 -57.66
C THR A 81 -90.23 -34.37 -56.22
N PHE A 82 -89.60 -35.49 -55.89
CA PHE A 82 -89.63 -36.14 -54.58
C PHE A 82 -88.27 -36.74 -54.23
N ILE A 83 -87.64 -36.28 -53.13
CA ILE A 83 -86.44 -36.93 -52.58
C ILE A 83 -86.89 -38.13 -51.75
N ILE A 84 -86.33 -39.29 -52.04
CA ILE A 84 -86.66 -40.54 -51.37
C ILE A 84 -86.13 -40.48 -49.93
N PRO A 85 -86.99 -40.46 -48.89
CA PRO A 85 -86.52 -40.42 -47.50
C PRO A 85 -86.04 -41.82 -47.05
N VAL A 86 -85.28 -41.90 -45.96
CA VAL A 86 -84.77 -43.20 -45.43
C VAL A 86 -85.90 -44.15 -45.06
N GLU A 87 -87.08 -43.64 -44.74
CA GLU A 87 -88.29 -44.40 -44.42
C GLU A 87 -88.96 -45.05 -45.65
N ALA A 88 -88.54 -44.64 -46.86
CA ALA A 88 -89.01 -45.21 -48.12
C ALA A 88 -88.18 -46.42 -48.59
N ALA A 89 -87.03 -46.70 -47.96
CA ALA A 89 -86.22 -47.88 -48.27
C ALA A 89 -87.06 -49.16 -48.23
N GLY A 90 -87.01 -49.98 -49.29
CA GLY A 90 -87.77 -51.23 -49.40
C GLY A 90 -89.25 -51.10 -49.71
N LYS A 91 -89.78 -49.88 -49.84
CA LYS A 91 -91.20 -49.63 -50.15
C LYS A 91 -91.37 -49.21 -51.61
N ALA A 92 -92.57 -49.37 -52.15
CA ALA A 92 -92.91 -48.81 -53.45
C ALA A 92 -93.61 -47.46 -53.32
N VAL A 93 -93.30 -46.54 -54.23
CA VAL A 93 -93.90 -45.20 -54.29
C VAL A 93 -94.49 -44.93 -55.66
N PHE A 94 -95.63 -44.25 -55.73
CA PHE A 94 -96.18 -43.74 -56.97
C PHE A 94 -96.66 -42.30 -56.78
N VAL A 95 -96.91 -41.61 -57.89
CA VAL A 95 -97.42 -40.24 -57.89
C VAL A 95 -98.79 -40.18 -58.56
N GLU A 96 -99.70 -39.41 -57.97
CA GLU A 96 -100.97 -39.02 -58.58
C GLU A 96 -100.87 -37.56 -59.03
N ALA A 97 -101.14 -37.28 -60.31
CA ALA A 97 -101.31 -35.94 -60.85
C ALA A 97 -102.80 -35.65 -61.04
N THR A 98 -103.27 -34.53 -60.51
CA THR A 98 -104.69 -34.10 -60.61
C THR A 98 -104.82 -32.92 -61.56
N THR A 99 -105.73 -32.96 -62.52
CA THR A 99 -105.98 -31.86 -63.46
C THR A 99 -106.89 -30.78 -62.88
N THR A 100 -106.94 -29.62 -63.53
CA THR A 100 -107.87 -28.53 -63.18
C THR A 100 -109.34 -28.93 -63.33
N LYS A 101 -109.64 -29.97 -64.10
CA LYS A 101 -110.98 -30.58 -64.25
C LYS A 101 -111.25 -31.70 -63.24
N ASP A 102 -110.39 -31.86 -62.23
CA ASP A 102 -110.47 -32.90 -61.20
C ASP A 102 -110.29 -34.35 -61.71
N GLU A 103 -109.73 -34.53 -62.91
CA GLU A 103 -109.33 -35.83 -63.44
C GLU A 103 -107.99 -36.25 -62.83
N LYS A 104 -107.84 -37.53 -62.48
CA LYS A 104 -106.67 -38.04 -61.76
C LYS A 104 -105.94 -39.09 -62.59
N TYR A 105 -104.65 -38.89 -62.76
CA TYR A 105 -103.75 -39.81 -63.46
C TYR A 105 -102.65 -40.27 -62.51
N LYS A 106 -102.36 -41.56 -62.50
CA LYS A 106 -101.40 -42.17 -61.57
C LYS A 106 -100.22 -42.73 -62.35
N SER A 107 -99.04 -42.71 -61.74
CA SER A 107 -97.92 -43.49 -62.24
C SER A 107 -97.98 -44.94 -61.79
N GLU A 108 -97.26 -45.80 -62.50
CA GLU A 108 -96.91 -47.12 -61.99
C GLU A 108 -96.10 -46.99 -60.69
N PRO A 109 -96.34 -47.87 -59.69
CA PRO A 109 -95.51 -47.96 -58.48
C PRO A 109 -94.04 -48.28 -58.79
N ARG A 110 -93.12 -47.52 -58.17
CA ARG A 110 -91.68 -47.75 -58.24
C ARG A 110 -91.14 -48.24 -56.90
N SER A 111 -90.57 -49.43 -56.88
CA SER A 111 -89.91 -50.01 -55.70
C SER A 111 -88.58 -49.33 -55.41
N ILE A 112 -88.43 -48.79 -54.21
CA ILE A 112 -87.20 -48.20 -53.67
C ILE A 112 -86.31 -49.31 -53.10
N LYS A 113 -85.01 -49.27 -53.41
CA LYS A 113 -84.02 -50.21 -52.89
C LYS A 113 -83.97 -50.16 -51.37
N GLU A 114 -83.82 -51.32 -50.74
CA GLU A 114 -83.53 -51.43 -49.31
C GLU A 114 -82.13 -50.89 -49.00
N LEU A 115 -81.96 -50.33 -47.80
CA LEU A 115 -80.64 -49.95 -47.30
C LEU A 115 -79.91 -51.22 -46.83
N LYS A 116 -78.70 -51.45 -47.35
CA LYS A 116 -77.82 -52.53 -46.96
C LYS A 116 -76.58 -51.94 -46.29
N LEU A 117 -76.70 -51.70 -44.99
CA LEU A 117 -75.69 -51.01 -44.19
C LEU A 117 -74.44 -51.88 -43.91
N ALA A 118 -73.27 -51.25 -43.90
CA ALA A 118 -72.00 -51.81 -43.43
C ALA A 118 -71.34 -50.85 -42.44
N ILE A 119 -70.72 -51.36 -41.37
CA ILE A 119 -70.02 -50.57 -40.35
C ILE A 119 -68.60 -51.11 -40.11
N THR A 120 -67.64 -50.22 -39.95
CA THR A 120 -66.24 -50.59 -39.66
C THR A 120 -66.03 -50.97 -38.19
N PRO A 121 -65.07 -51.86 -37.88
CA PRO A 121 -64.78 -52.25 -36.49
C PRO A 121 -64.37 -51.05 -35.63
N PRO A 122 -64.91 -50.92 -34.40
CA PRO A 122 -64.50 -49.89 -33.46
C PRO A 122 -63.10 -50.15 -32.92
N ARG A 123 -62.44 -49.10 -32.45
CA ARG A 123 -61.22 -49.18 -31.62
C ARG A 123 -61.46 -48.52 -30.27
N ILE A 124 -60.75 -48.99 -29.26
CA ILE A 124 -60.66 -48.34 -27.95
C ILE A 124 -59.47 -47.38 -28.02
N ASP A 125 -59.72 -46.10 -27.82
CA ASP A 125 -58.70 -45.05 -27.80
C ASP A 125 -58.03 -45.05 -26.42
N SER A 126 -56.84 -45.67 -26.36
CA SER A 126 -55.97 -45.70 -25.18
C SER A 126 -54.52 -45.47 -25.61
N SER A 127 -53.70 -44.93 -24.70
CA SER A 127 -52.28 -44.70 -24.93
C SER A 127 -51.45 -45.99 -24.96
N SER A 128 -52.05 -47.13 -24.60
CA SER A 128 -51.39 -48.45 -24.67
C SER A 128 -52.40 -49.56 -24.99
N ASN A 129 -51.91 -50.79 -25.17
CA ASN A 129 -52.77 -51.99 -25.27
C ASN A 129 -53.33 -52.41 -23.90
N TYR A 130 -53.02 -51.67 -22.84
CA TYR A 130 -53.50 -51.88 -21.48
C TYR A 130 -54.36 -50.72 -21.01
N ALA A 131 -55.32 -51.00 -20.13
CA ALA A 131 -56.03 -49.99 -19.35
C ALA A 131 -55.83 -50.27 -17.86
N VAL A 132 -55.45 -49.26 -17.07
CA VAL A 132 -55.32 -49.47 -15.63
C VAL A 132 -56.69 -49.37 -14.92
N PRO A 133 -56.88 -50.04 -13.77
CA PRO A 133 -58.07 -49.83 -12.95
C PRO A 133 -58.29 -48.34 -12.63
N GLY A 134 -59.51 -47.85 -12.87
CA GLY A 134 -59.88 -46.44 -12.74
C GLY A 134 -59.67 -45.58 -13.99
N GLU A 135 -59.11 -46.12 -15.08
CA GLU A 135 -58.92 -45.40 -16.35
C GLU A 135 -60.23 -45.19 -17.12
N LEU A 136 -60.40 -44.03 -17.75
CA LEU A 136 -61.51 -43.75 -18.66
C LEU A 136 -61.06 -44.01 -20.10
N VAL A 137 -61.67 -44.98 -20.77
CA VAL A 137 -61.41 -45.33 -22.17
C VAL A 137 -62.57 -44.88 -23.07
N GLN A 138 -62.27 -44.54 -24.33
CA GLN A 138 -63.25 -44.02 -25.29
C GLN A 138 -63.29 -44.85 -26.58
N VAL A 139 -64.46 -45.00 -27.19
CA VAL A 139 -64.64 -45.68 -28.47
C VAL A 139 -64.40 -44.71 -29.63
N ALA A 140 -63.65 -45.15 -30.63
CA ALA A 140 -63.43 -44.42 -31.88
C ALA A 140 -63.51 -45.35 -33.10
N GLY A 141 -63.54 -44.78 -34.31
CA GLY A 141 -63.32 -45.52 -35.56
C GLY A 141 -64.53 -46.22 -36.21
N ALA A 142 -65.70 -46.25 -35.58
CA ALA A 142 -66.90 -46.83 -36.17
C ALA A 142 -67.54 -45.89 -37.22
N ILE A 143 -67.50 -46.29 -38.50
CA ILE A 143 -68.01 -45.54 -39.67
C ILE A 143 -69.05 -46.40 -40.41
N VAL A 144 -70.23 -45.84 -40.69
CA VAL A 144 -71.36 -46.51 -41.36
C VAL A 144 -71.49 -46.09 -42.83
N THR A 145 -71.73 -47.05 -43.72
CA THR A 145 -71.91 -46.87 -45.17
C THR A 145 -73.06 -47.74 -45.69
N ASP A 146 -73.61 -47.42 -46.87
CA ASP A 146 -74.59 -48.26 -47.57
C ASP A 146 -73.96 -48.91 -48.80
N VAL A 147 -74.11 -50.24 -48.91
CA VAL A 147 -73.50 -51.05 -49.98
C VAL A 147 -74.21 -50.82 -51.32
N GLU A 148 -75.49 -50.42 -51.32
CA GLU A 148 -76.26 -50.11 -52.53
C GLU A 148 -76.02 -48.70 -53.08
N GLY A 149 -75.18 -47.91 -52.41
CA GLY A 149 -74.70 -46.62 -52.87
C GLY A 149 -75.42 -45.40 -52.29
N ALA A 150 -76.35 -45.57 -51.34
CA ALA A 150 -77.01 -44.44 -50.68
C ALA A 150 -76.01 -43.62 -49.85
N LYS A 151 -75.95 -42.31 -50.10
CA LYS A 151 -75.09 -41.38 -49.34
C LYS A 151 -75.79 -40.96 -48.05
N LEU A 152 -75.46 -41.65 -46.97
CA LEU A 152 -76.02 -41.41 -45.63
C LEU A 152 -75.45 -40.14 -45.01
N GLN A 153 -76.31 -39.36 -44.36
CA GLN A 153 -75.91 -38.18 -43.58
C GLN A 153 -75.69 -38.56 -42.11
N ASN A 154 -74.72 -37.94 -41.42
CA ASN A 154 -74.43 -38.29 -40.01
C ASN A 154 -75.64 -38.10 -39.07
N SER A 155 -76.53 -37.15 -39.37
CA SER A 155 -77.79 -36.94 -38.62
C SER A 155 -78.82 -38.05 -38.81
N GLN A 156 -78.64 -38.91 -39.82
CA GLN A 156 -79.48 -40.08 -40.08
C GLN A 156 -79.00 -41.33 -39.33
N ILE A 157 -77.81 -41.27 -38.68
CA ILE A 157 -77.16 -42.40 -38.03
C ILE A 157 -77.21 -42.23 -36.51
N THR A 158 -77.81 -43.20 -35.83
CA THR A 158 -77.78 -43.28 -34.36
C THR A 158 -76.90 -44.44 -33.93
N TYR A 159 -75.87 -44.16 -33.10
CA TYR A 159 -74.98 -45.18 -32.53
C TYR A 159 -75.43 -45.61 -31.14
N SER A 160 -75.27 -46.90 -30.83
CA SER A 160 -75.30 -47.44 -29.48
C SER A 160 -74.11 -48.36 -29.26
N TYR A 161 -73.61 -48.37 -28.02
CA TYR A 161 -72.40 -49.10 -27.64
C TYR A 161 -72.76 -50.21 -26.67
N GLN A 162 -71.98 -51.28 -26.67
CA GLN A 162 -72.03 -52.28 -25.63
C GLN A 162 -70.61 -52.76 -25.33
N TRP A 163 -70.20 -52.62 -24.08
CA TRP A 163 -68.91 -53.11 -23.61
C TRP A 163 -69.04 -54.52 -23.06
N PHE A 164 -67.97 -55.29 -23.21
CA PHE A 164 -67.89 -56.69 -22.78
C PHE A 164 -66.57 -56.94 -22.06
N TYR A 165 -66.55 -57.93 -21.18
CA TYR A 165 -65.33 -58.46 -20.60
C TYR A 165 -65.25 -59.97 -20.74
N LYS A 166 -64.02 -60.51 -20.79
CA LYS A 166 -63.78 -61.95 -20.96
C LYS A 166 -64.05 -62.72 -19.67
N VAL A 167 -64.75 -63.85 -19.79
CA VAL A 167 -64.99 -64.86 -18.76
C VAL A 167 -64.74 -66.24 -19.38
N GLY A 168 -63.69 -66.93 -18.94
CA GLY A 168 -63.20 -68.13 -19.63
C GLY A 168 -62.63 -67.78 -21.00
N GLU A 169 -63.10 -68.46 -22.06
CA GLU A 169 -62.75 -68.13 -23.46
C GLU A 169 -63.78 -67.26 -24.18
N SER A 170 -64.86 -66.86 -23.49
CA SER A 170 -65.97 -66.09 -24.07
C SER A 170 -66.06 -64.70 -23.46
N PHE A 171 -66.73 -63.77 -24.14
CA PHE A 171 -67.02 -62.43 -23.63
C PHE A 171 -68.45 -62.31 -23.13
N THR A 172 -68.65 -61.64 -21.99
CA THR A 172 -69.95 -61.34 -21.42
C THR A 172 -70.19 -59.83 -21.31
N ILE A 173 -71.45 -59.42 -21.24
CA ILE A 173 -71.88 -58.02 -21.21
C ILE A 173 -71.44 -57.35 -19.91
N ILE A 174 -70.92 -56.12 -20.01
CA ILE A 174 -70.79 -55.22 -18.87
C ILE A 174 -72.11 -54.46 -18.75
N GLU A 175 -72.91 -54.83 -17.74
CA GLU A 175 -74.23 -54.26 -17.50
C GLU A 175 -74.18 -52.73 -17.37
N GLY A 176 -75.06 -52.04 -18.09
CA GLY A 176 -75.17 -50.58 -18.10
C GLY A 176 -74.07 -49.82 -18.86
N ALA A 177 -73.02 -50.49 -19.36
CA ALA A 177 -71.96 -49.86 -20.14
C ALA A 177 -72.39 -49.68 -21.61
N THR A 178 -73.17 -48.64 -21.87
CA THR A 178 -73.78 -48.38 -23.20
C THR A 178 -73.36 -47.06 -23.84
N LYS A 179 -72.44 -46.33 -23.20
CA LYS A 179 -71.88 -45.08 -23.69
C LYS A 179 -70.67 -45.34 -24.59
N ASP A 180 -70.30 -44.32 -25.36
CA ASP A 180 -69.06 -44.24 -26.13
C ASP A 180 -67.80 -44.16 -25.25
N THR A 181 -67.96 -44.12 -23.94
CA THR A 181 -66.90 -44.09 -22.94
C THR A 181 -67.17 -45.09 -21.84
N TYR A 182 -66.10 -45.63 -21.22
CA TYR A 182 -66.19 -46.57 -20.12
C TYR A 182 -65.05 -46.35 -19.11
N THR A 183 -65.38 -46.29 -17.82
CA THR A 183 -64.38 -46.22 -16.75
C THR A 183 -64.13 -47.62 -16.22
N ILE A 184 -62.88 -48.09 -16.30
CA ILE A 184 -62.48 -49.37 -15.72
C ILE A 184 -62.69 -49.31 -14.20
N PRO A 185 -63.44 -50.24 -13.59
CA PRO A 185 -63.60 -50.26 -12.14
C PRO A 185 -62.25 -50.38 -11.42
N LYS A 186 -62.10 -49.71 -10.27
CA LYS A 186 -60.85 -49.78 -9.48
C LYS A 186 -60.54 -51.19 -8.97
N ASP A 187 -61.58 -52.00 -8.79
CA ASP A 187 -61.52 -53.40 -8.36
C ASP A 187 -61.61 -54.40 -9.54
N ALA A 188 -61.40 -53.95 -10.79
CA ALA A 188 -61.54 -54.78 -11.98
C ALA A 188 -60.65 -56.04 -11.94
N LEU A 189 -59.40 -55.91 -11.50
CA LEU A 189 -58.47 -57.03 -11.38
C LEU A 189 -58.90 -58.04 -10.30
N GLU A 190 -59.40 -57.56 -9.16
CA GLU A 190 -59.94 -58.41 -8.09
C GLU A 190 -61.18 -59.20 -8.55
N LYS A 191 -61.96 -58.60 -9.46
CA LYS A 191 -63.15 -59.20 -10.08
C LYS A 191 -62.86 -60.04 -11.32
N GLY A 192 -61.59 -60.26 -11.68
CA GLY A 192 -61.19 -61.07 -12.83
C GLY A 192 -61.49 -60.45 -14.20
N MET A 193 -61.80 -59.16 -14.27
CA MET A 193 -62.06 -58.42 -15.51
C MET A 193 -60.73 -58.07 -16.19
N LYS A 194 -60.18 -59.00 -16.97
CA LYS A 194 -58.83 -58.88 -17.57
C LYS A 194 -58.80 -58.39 -19.00
N ASP A 195 -59.81 -58.71 -19.80
CA ASP A 195 -59.83 -58.38 -21.23
C ASP A 195 -61.16 -57.75 -21.58
N ILE A 196 -61.14 -56.59 -22.24
CA ILE A 196 -62.32 -55.79 -22.57
C ILE A 196 -62.38 -55.55 -24.07
N ILE A 197 -63.60 -55.60 -24.60
CA ILE A 197 -63.92 -55.26 -25.99
C ILE A 197 -65.21 -54.45 -26.04
N VAL A 198 -65.45 -53.77 -27.17
CA VAL A 198 -66.69 -53.05 -27.43
C VAL A 198 -67.26 -53.42 -28.79
N LYS A 199 -68.60 -53.48 -28.87
CA LYS A 199 -69.33 -53.51 -30.15
C LYS A 199 -70.15 -52.24 -30.31
N VAL A 200 -70.28 -51.81 -31.56
CA VAL A 200 -71.08 -50.64 -31.93
C VAL A 200 -72.22 -51.09 -32.83
N LYS A 201 -73.43 -50.67 -32.48
CA LYS A 201 -74.61 -50.79 -33.33
C LYS A 201 -74.96 -49.44 -33.90
N ALA A 202 -75.30 -49.40 -35.18
CA ALA A 202 -75.78 -48.20 -35.84
C ALA A 202 -77.14 -48.44 -36.48
N LYS A 203 -78.01 -47.44 -36.39
CA LYS A 203 -79.36 -47.45 -36.96
C LYS A 203 -79.54 -46.30 -37.94
N VAL A 204 -80.08 -46.59 -39.11
CA VAL A 204 -80.44 -45.62 -40.16
C VAL A 204 -81.84 -45.95 -40.69
N GLY A 205 -82.81 -45.07 -40.42
CA GLY A 205 -84.22 -45.38 -40.67
C GLY A 205 -84.67 -46.64 -39.92
N ALA A 206 -85.17 -47.64 -40.65
CA ALA A 206 -85.52 -48.96 -40.10
C ALA A 206 -84.36 -49.97 -40.15
N SER A 207 -83.26 -49.67 -40.85
CA SER A 207 -82.14 -50.59 -41.03
C SER A 207 -81.16 -50.49 -39.86
N LEU A 208 -80.63 -51.64 -39.44
CA LEU A 208 -79.64 -51.75 -38.38
C LEU A 208 -78.41 -52.49 -38.89
N VAL A 209 -77.24 -52.09 -38.41
CA VAL A 209 -75.98 -52.81 -38.60
C VAL A 209 -75.22 -52.88 -37.28
N GLU A 210 -74.57 -54.01 -37.04
CA GLU A 210 -73.71 -54.24 -35.89
C GLU A 210 -72.27 -54.44 -36.38
N SER A 211 -71.32 -53.84 -35.68
CA SER A 211 -69.90 -53.99 -35.99
C SER A 211 -69.35 -55.33 -35.51
N ASP A 212 -68.22 -55.72 -36.09
CA ASP A 212 -67.31 -56.63 -35.42
C ASP A 212 -66.85 -56.05 -34.07
N VAL A 213 -66.29 -56.90 -33.21
CA VAL A 213 -65.73 -56.46 -31.92
C VAL A 213 -64.49 -55.60 -32.12
N SER A 214 -64.21 -54.72 -31.17
CA SER A 214 -62.91 -54.03 -31.11
C SER A 214 -61.76 -55.02 -30.86
N ALA A 215 -60.53 -54.56 -31.10
CA ALA A 215 -59.35 -55.22 -30.51
C ALA A 215 -59.50 -55.31 -28.98
N VAL A 216 -58.93 -56.36 -28.39
CA VAL A 216 -58.90 -56.57 -26.94
C VAL A 216 -57.97 -55.55 -26.30
N ILE A 217 -58.44 -54.90 -25.24
CA ILE A 217 -57.61 -54.14 -24.30
C ILE A 217 -57.51 -54.92 -23.00
N SER A 218 -56.30 -55.09 -22.48
CA SER A 218 -56.09 -55.86 -21.25
C SER A 218 -56.05 -54.93 -20.02
N VAL A 219 -56.84 -55.23 -19.00
CA VAL A 219 -56.79 -54.54 -17.71
C VAL A 219 -55.57 -55.03 -16.94
N SER A 220 -54.64 -54.13 -16.64
CA SER A 220 -53.39 -54.46 -15.92
C SER A 220 -52.78 -53.24 -15.25
N ASN A 221 -52.04 -53.44 -14.17
CA ASN A 221 -51.17 -52.41 -13.56
C ASN A 221 -49.81 -52.31 -14.26
N GLU A 222 -49.54 -53.14 -15.28
CA GLU A 222 -48.27 -53.23 -16.01
C GLU A 222 -47.67 -51.85 -16.40
N PRO A 223 -48.43 -50.87 -16.93
CA PRO A 223 -47.85 -49.56 -17.26
C PRO A 223 -47.29 -48.80 -16.04
N SER A 224 -47.90 -48.97 -14.87
CA SER A 224 -47.45 -48.38 -13.60
C SER A 224 -46.31 -49.18 -12.98
N ASP A 225 -46.39 -50.51 -12.98
CA ASP A 225 -45.39 -51.40 -12.40
C ASP A 225 -44.07 -51.34 -13.18
N SER A 226 -44.13 -51.35 -14.51
CA SER A 226 -42.97 -51.17 -15.39
C SER A 226 -42.30 -49.81 -15.14
N MET A 227 -43.08 -48.73 -14.97
CA MET A 227 -42.55 -47.42 -14.62
C MET A 227 -41.86 -47.42 -13.24
N ILE A 228 -42.47 -48.05 -12.23
CA ILE A 228 -41.88 -48.18 -10.89
C ILE A 228 -40.51 -48.88 -10.98
N ASP A 229 -40.43 -49.99 -11.71
CA ASP A 229 -39.20 -50.77 -11.85
C ASP A 229 -38.14 -50.02 -12.65
N GLU A 230 -38.50 -49.34 -13.74
CA GLU A 230 -37.58 -48.47 -14.47
C GLU A 230 -37.03 -47.34 -13.59
N ILE A 231 -37.86 -46.68 -12.77
CA ILE A 231 -37.41 -45.65 -11.82
C ILE A 231 -36.48 -46.23 -10.75
N LYS A 232 -36.72 -47.45 -10.25
CA LYS A 232 -35.82 -48.11 -9.28
C LYS A 232 -34.40 -48.26 -9.83
N THR A 233 -34.24 -48.47 -11.14
CA THR A 233 -32.91 -48.63 -11.76
C THR A 233 -32.03 -47.38 -11.71
N LEU A 234 -32.61 -46.21 -11.39
CA LEU A 234 -31.85 -44.98 -11.18
C LEU A 234 -30.91 -45.06 -9.97
N LEU A 235 -31.19 -45.93 -8.99
CA LEU A 235 -30.43 -46.06 -7.75
C LEU A 235 -29.69 -47.40 -7.70
N ILE A 236 -28.46 -47.39 -7.19
CA ILE A 236 -27.75 -48.60 -6.73
C ILE A 236 -28.07 -48.83 -5.25
N THR A 237 -28.05 -47.76 -4.47
CA THR A 237 -28.45 -47.71 -3.06
C THR A 237 -29.16 -46.38 -2.79
N ASP A 238 -29.78 -46.23 -1.61
CA ASP A 238 -30.46 -44.98 -1.21
C ASP A 238 -29.58 -43.72 -1.30
N ASN A 239 -28.25 -43.88 -1.27
CA ASN A 239 -27.28 -42.79 -1.29
C ASN A 239 -26.40 -42.78 -2.56
N LYS A 240 -26.74 -43.57 -3.59
CA LYS A 240 -25.93 -43.66 -4.81
C LYS A 240 -26.78 -43.89 -6.05
N TYR A 241 -26.70 -42.96 -7.00
CA TYR A 241 -27.27 -43.13 -8.33
C TYR A 241 -26.48 -44.15 -9.16
N ASN A 242 -27.16 -44.79 -10.11
CA ASN A 242 -26.58 -45.67 -11.11
C ASN A 242 -26.13 -44.86 -12.33
N VAL A 243 -24.89 -44.37 -12.30
CA VAL A 243 -24.37 -43.38 -13.26
C VAL A 243 -23.12 -43.92 -13.95
N THR A 244 -23.09 -43.83 -15.28
CA THR A 244 -21.90 -44.11 -16.11
C THR A 244 -21.32 -42.83 -16.73
N SER A 245 -22.17 -41.84 -17.01
CA SER A 245 -21.82 -40.46 -17.35
C SER A 245 -22.97 -39.54 -16.94
N LEU A 246 -22.69 -38.25 -16.66
CA LEU A 246 -23.74 -37.28 -16.33
C LEU A 246 -24.74 -37.12 -17.49
N GLU A 247 -24.24 -37.06 -18.73
CA GLU A 247 -25.09 -36.91 -19.92
C GLU A 247 -25.98 -38.12 -20.18
N SER A 248 -25.46 -39.34 -20.03
CA SER A 248 -26.28 -40.55 -20.18
C SER A 248 -27.34 -40.67 -19.08
N PHE A 249 -27.01 -40.27 -17.85
CA PHE A 249 -27.97 -40.27 -16.75
C PHE A 249 -29.05 -39.20 -16.93
N LYS A 250 -28.68 -37.98 -17.36
CA LYS A 250 -29.61 -36.91 -17.74
C LYS A 250 -30.56 -37.36 -18.86
N ALA A 251 -30.04 -38.05 -19.88
CA ALA A 251 -30.84 -38.62 -20.96
C ALA A 251 -31.83 -39.67 -20.42
N LYS A 252 -31.38 -40.55 -19.52
CA LYS A 252 -32.24 -41.57 -18.90
C LYS A 252 -33.35 -40.95 -18.04
N VAL A 253 -33.02 -39.95 -17.21
CA VAL A 253 -34.01 -39.21 -16.41
C VAL A 253 -35.04 -38.52 -17.32
N THR A 254 -34.61 -37.89 -18.41
CA THR A 254 -35.50 -37.23 -19.37
C THR A 254 -36.40 -38.24 -20.11
N GLU A 255 -35.88 -39.41 -20.47
CA GLU A 255 -36.63 -40.52 -21.05
C GLU A 255 -37.72 -41.00 -20.09
N LEU A 256 -37.37 -41.27 -18.83
CA LEU A 256 -38.31 -41.73 -17.81
C LEU A 256 -39.38 -40.68 -17.50
N GLU A 257 -39.01 -39.40 -17.45
CA GLU A 257 -39.98 -38.31 -17.27
C GLU A 257 -40.96 -38.27 -18.45
N SER A 258 -40.46 -38.40 -19.69
CA SER A 258 -41.32 -38.44 -20.89
C SER A 258 -42.27 -39.63 -20.89
N LYS A 259 -41.77 -40.83 -20.51
CA LYS A 259 -42.59 -42.04 -20.34
C LYS A 259 -43.63 -41.84 -19.24
N TYR A 260 -43.26 -41.26 -18.10
CA TYR A 260 -44.19 -40.96 -17.01
C TYR A 260 -45.27 -39.99 -17.47
N GLN A 261 -44.90 -38.92 -18.20
CA GLN A 261 -45.87 -37.94 -18.69
C GLN A 261 -46.87 -38.52 -19.70
N ALA A 262 -46.48 -39.53 -20.47
CA ALA A 262 -47.35 -40.24 -21.41
C ALA A 262 -48.37 -41.20 -20.75
N LEU A 263 -48.21 -41.53 -19.47
CA LEU A 263 -49.15 -42.37 -18.73
C LEU A 263 -50.51 -41.68 -18.53
N SER A 264 -51.58 -42.47 -18.47
CA SER A 264 -52.91 -42.00 -18.09
C SER A 264 -52.92 -41.45 -16.65
N THR A 265 -53.86 -40.56 -16.32
CA THR A 265 -53.97 -39.97 -14.98
C THR A 265 -54.08 -41.03 -13.88
N ALA A 266 -54.81 -42.11 -14.14
CA ALA A 266 -54.94 -43.24 -13.22
C ALA A 266 -53.62 -44.01 -13.09
N ALA A 267 -52.89 -44.25 -14.19
CA ALA A 267 -51.62 -44.96 -14.17
C ALA A 267 -50.54 -44.16 -13.42
N LYS A 268 -50.50 -42.83 -13.60
CA LYS A 268 -49.60 -41.93 -12.84
C LYS A 268 -49.81 -41.99 -11.34
N ALA A 269 -51.07 -42.11 -10.88
CA ALA A 269 -51.41 -42.16 -9.46
C ALA A 269 -50.91 -43.45 -8.78
N ASN A 270 -50.73 -44.53 -9.54
CA ASN A 270 -50.22 -45.81 -9.03
C ASN A 270 -48.69 -45.89 -9.00
N VAL A 271 -47.95 -44.95 -9.60
CA VAL A 271 -46.48 -44.91 -9.55
C VAL A 271 -46.02 -44.36 -8.20
N THR A 272 -45.62 -45.24 -7.29
CA THR A 272 -45.34 -44.91 -5.88
C THR A 272 -43.98 -44.25 -5.63
N ASN A 273 -43.02 -44.40 -6.54
CA ASN A 273 -41.64 -43.92 -6.39
C ASN A 273 -41.29 -42.73 -7.29
N TYR A 274 -42.29 -42.01 -7.82
CA TYR A 274 -42.08 -40.87 -8.71
C TYR A 274 -41.23 -39.74 -8.08
N ASP A 275 -41.24 -39.61 -6.76
CA ASP A 275 -40.38 -38.63 -6.06
C ASP A 275 -38.88 -38.90 -6.27
N VAL A 276 -38.46 -40.14 -6.51
CA VAL A 276 -37.08 -40.48 -6.87
C VAL A 276 -36.70 -39.88 -8.22
N LEU A 277 -37.61 -39.97 -9.21
CA LEU A 277 -37.41 -39.40 -10.54
C LEU A 277 -37.37 -37.86 -10.49
N LYS A 278 -38.30 -37.24 -9.75
CA LYS A 278 -38.28 -35.78 -9.52
C LYS A 278 -36.97 -35.34 -8.88
N ARG A 279 -36.51 -36.07 -7.87
CA ARG A 279 -35.25 -35.77 -7.17
C ARG A 279 -34.06 -35.91 -8.11
N ALA A 280 -33.98 -36.98 -8.89
CA ALA A 280 -32.92 -37.18 -9.88
C ALA A 280 -32.89 -36.04 -10.92
N ALA A 281 -34.05 -35.58 -11.40
CA ALA A 281 -34.13 -34.44 -12.31
C ALA A 281 -33.62 -33.14 -11.67
N ALA A 282 -34.00 -32.87 -10.42
CA ALA A 282 -33.52 -31.71 -9.68
C ALA A 282 -32.00 -31.76 -9.42
N ASP A 283 -31.47 -32.93 -9.07
CA ASP A 283 -30.04 -33.11 -8.79
C ASP A 283 -29.18 -32.98 -10.05
N VAL A 284 -29.66 -33.50 -11.19
CA VAL A 284 -29.01 -33.31 -12.51
C VAL A 284 -28.96 -31.83 -12.89
N ASP A 285 -30.06 -31.10 -12.72
CA ASP A 285 -30.11 -29.65 -13.00
C ASP A 285 -29.14 -28.88 -12.10
N LEU A 286 -29.12 -29.21 -10.81
CA LEU A 286 -28.28 -28.56 -9.81
C LEU A 286 -26.78 -28.76 -10.08
N ILE A 287 -26.36 -29.97 -10.47
CA ILE A 287 -24.97 -30.26 -10.84
C ILE A 287 -24.60 -29.65 -12.19
N SER A 288 -25.51 -29.69 -13.17
CA SER A 288 -25.29 -29.07 -14.48
C SER A 288 -25.05 -27.56 -14.33
N LYS A 289 -25.83 -26.88 -13.48
CA LYS A 289 -25.64 -25.45 -13.17
C LYS A 289 -24.31 -25.17 -12.48
N LEU A 290 -23.84 -26.07 -11.61
CA LEU A 290 -22.55 -25.90 -10.97
C LEU A 290 -21.39 -26.11 -11.95
N ASN A 291 -21.46 -27.13 -12.82
CA ASN A 291 -20.50 -27.32 -13.92
C ASN A 291 -20.41 -26.06 -14.80
N GLU A 292 -21.55 -25.51 -15.21
CA GLU A 292 -21.59 -24.29 -16.02
C GLU A 292 -20.95 -23.09 -15.29
N LYS A 293 -21.15 -22.97 -13.97
CA LYS A 293 -20.46 -21.95 -13.17
C LYS A 293 -18.94 -22.15 -13.15
N VAL A 294 -18.50 -23.40 -12.96
CA VAL A 294 -17.07 -23.75 -12.94
C VAL A 294 -16.40 -23.45 -14.28
N ASP A 295 -17.05 -23.77 -15.40
CA ASP A 295 -16.52 -23.51 -16.74
C ASP A 295 -16.36 -22.01 -17.04
N LYS A 296 -17.24 -21.17 -16.47
CA LYS A 296 -17.25 -19.71 -16.70
C LYS A 296 -16.33 -18.91 -15.78
N VAL A 297 -15.54 -19.54 -14.91
CA VAL A 297 -14.66 -18.83 -13.97
C VAL A 297 -13.72 -17.85 -14.68
N ASN A 298 -13.18 -18.22 -15.85
CA ASN A 298 -12.26 -17.38 -16.62
C ASN A 298 -12.94 -16.16 -17.28
N GLU A 299 -14.27 -16.09 -17.27
CA GLU A 299 -15.05 -14.97 -17.80
C GLU A 299 -15.40 -13.94 -16.71
N VAL A 300 -15.11 -14.24 -15.43
CA VAL A 300 -15.41 -13.38 -14.29
C VAL A 300 -14.32 -12.31 -14.14
N ASN A 301 -14.73 -11.07 -13.88
CA ASN A 301 -13.80 -10.00 -13.63
C ASN A 301 -12.99 -10.21 -12.33
N GLU A 302 -11.80 -9.62 -12.25
CA GLU A 302 -10.87 -9.82 -11.12
C GLU A 302 -11.46 -9.40 -9.76
N LYS A 303 -12.28 -8.35 -9.72
CA LYS A 303 -12.88 -7.83 -8.48
C LYS A 303 -13.96 -8.77 -7.89
N ASP A 304 -14.68 -9.50 -8.72
CA ASP A 304 -15.80 -10.36 -8.31
C ASP A 304 -15.37 -11.84 -8.22
N LEU A 305 -14.21 -12.19 -8.77
CA LEU A 305 -13.67 -13.56 -8.83
C LEU A 305 -13.62 -14.23 -7.45
N SER A 306 -13.09 -13.57 -6.43
CA SER A 306 -12.99 -14.16 -5.07
C SER A 306 -14.35 -14.57 -4.50
N LYS A 307 -15.38 -13.73 -4.70
CA LYS A 307 -16.73 -14.06 -4.27
C LYS A 307 -17.32 -15.18 -5.11
N TYR A 308 -17.11 -15.15 -6.43
CA TYR A 308 -17.61 -16.17 -7.35
C TYR A 308 -17.05 -17.57 -7.03
N LEU A 309 -15.75 -17.65 -6.74
CA LEU A 309 -15.09 -18.89 -6.33
C LEU A 309 -15.65 -19.42 -5.01
N LYS A 310 -15.89 -18.53 -4.03
CA LYS A 310 -16.53 -18.90 -2.77
C LYS A 310 -17.96 -19.44 -2.99
N ASP A 311 -18.74 -18.82 -3.87
CA ASP A 311 -20.09 -19.28 -4.20
C ASP A 311 -20.09 -20.67 -4.87
N ILE A 312 -19.04 -21.01 -5.62
CA ILE A 312 -18.82 -22.36 -6.20
C ILE A 312 -18.51 -23.37 -5.09
N GLU A 313 -17.55 -23.06 -4.20
CA GLU A 313 -17.19 -23.93 -3.06
C GLU A 313 -18.43 -24.22 -2.19
N GLU A 314 -19.15 -23.18 -1.79
CA GLU A 314 -20.35 -23.29 -0.96
C GLU A 314 -21.50 -24.04 -1.64
N ALA A 315 -21.59 -24.00 -2.98
CA ALA A 315 -22.58 -24.75 -3.71
C ALA A 315 -22.29 -26.26 -3.69
N TYR A 316 -21.03 -26.65 -3.96
CA TYR A 316 -20.62 -28.05 -3.91
C TYR A 316 -20.68 -28.62 -2.49
N ASP A 317 -20.29 -27.83 -1.48
CA ASP A 317 -20.28 -28.24 -0.08
C ASP A 317 -21.67 -28.56 0.49
N LYS A 318 -22.74 -28.07 -0.16
CA LYS A 318 -24.14 -28.38 0.20
C LYS A 318 -24.65 -29.69 -0.39
N PHE A 319 -23.92 -30.31 -1.32
CA PHE A 319 -24.37 -31.53 -1.95
C PHE A 319 -24.38 -32.66 -0.93
N ASP A 320 -25.47 -33.42 -0.86
CA ASP A 320 -25.51 -34.66 -0.09
C ASP A 320 -24.79 -35.80 -0.85
N LEU A 321 -24.63 -36.96 -0.19
CA LEU A 321 -23.98 -38.14 -0.80
C LEU A 321 -24.63 -38.57 -2.12
N LEU A 322 -25.96 -38.50 -2.20
CA LEU A 322 -26.70 -38.92 -3.38
C LEU A 322 -26.40 -37.98 -4.55
N GLN A 323 -26.43 -36.66 -4.32
CA GLN A 323 -26.00 -35.65 -5.29
C GLN A 323 -24.55 -35.84 -5.72
N ARG A 324 -23.62 -36.02 -4.78
CA ARG A 324 -22.20 -36.22 -5.11
C ARG A 324 -21.94 -37.49 -5.92
N SER A 325 -22.83 -38.49 -5.87
CA SER A 325 -22.67 -39.70 -6.69
C SER A 325 -22.77 -39.46 -8.21
N LEU A 326 -23.30 -38.31 -8.63
CA LEU A 326 -23.32 -37.86 -10.03
C LEU A 326 -21.99 -37.20 -10.45
N ASP A 327 -21.12 -36.83 -9.51
CA ASP A 327 -19.75 -36.39 -9.78
C ASP A 327 -18.80 -37.59 -9.90
N LEU A 328 -18.74 -38.16 -11.10
CA LEU A 328 -17.96 -39.37 -11.36
C LEU A 328 -16.47 -39.14 -11.14
N ASN A 329 -15.86 -40.02 -10.34
CA ASN A 329 -14.44 -39.95 -9.96
C ASN A 329 -14.06 -38.60 -9.33
N ASP A 330 -15.02 -37.92 -8.70
CA ASP A 330 -14.82 -36.60 -8.10
C ASP A 330 -14.27 -35.57 -9.12
N ALA A 331 -14.64 -35.68 -10.41
CA ALA A 331 -14.09 -34.84 -11.49
C ALA A 331 -14.44 -33.35 -11.35
N LEU A 332 -15.69 -33.03 -11.00
CA LEU A 332 -16.14 -31.67 -10.70
C LEU A 332 -15.47 -31.17 -9.43
N TYR A 333 -15.42 -31.99 -8.37
CA TYR A 333 -14.69 -31.63 -7.15
C TYR A 333 -13.21 -31.33 -7.44
N ASN A 334 -12.54 -32.14 -8.25
CA ASN A 334 -11.14 -31.93 -8.64
C ASN A 334 -10.95 -30.67 -9.48
N SER A 335 -11.90 -30.35 -10.37
CA SER A 335 -11.92 -29.09 -11.11
C SER A 335 -12.09 -27.88 -10.17
N ILE A 336 -13.08 -27.94 -9.27
CA ILE A 336 -13.31 -26.93 -8.23
C ILE A 336 -12.05 -26.77 -7.38
N LYS A 337 -11.48 -27.86 -6.90
CA LYS A 337 -10.23 -27.91 -6.11
C LYS A 337 -9.05 -27.29 -6.86
N THR A 338 -8.96 -27.49 -8.18
CA THR A 338 -7.88 -26.91 -9.01
C THR A 338 -8.04 -25.40 -9.17
N ILE A 339 -9.27 -24.90 -9.24
CA ILE A 339 -9.57 -23.48 -9.37
C ILE A 339 -9.52 -22.76 -8.02
N LEU A 340 -9.93 -23.44 -6.94
CA LEU A 340 -9.78 -23.02 -5.54
C LEU A 340 -8.37 -23.26 -5.00
N LYS A 341 -7.51 -23.94 -5.77
CA LYS A 341 -6.11 -24.13 -5.43
C LYS A 341 -5.59 -22.73 -5.14
N ASP A 342 -4.98 -22.56 -3.98
CA ASP A 342 -4.48 -21.29 -3.49
C ASP A 342 -2.95 -21.34 -3.64
N PRO A 343 -2.41 -21.37 -4.88
CA PRO A 343 -1.00 -21.66 -5.13
C PRO A 343 -0.16 -20.44 -4.74
N THR A 344 -0.81 -19.27 -4.67
CA THR A 344 -0.30 -17.97 -4.28
C THR A 344 -0.10 -17.87 -2.78
N ASP A 345 -0.95 -18.47 -1.95
CA ASP A 345 -0.89 -18.26 -0.49
C ASP A 345 0.39 -18.80 0.17
N ILE A 346 0.94 -19.93 -0.28
CA ILE A 346 2.17 -20.51 0.30
C ILE A 346 3.43 -19.89 -0.33
N ASP A 347 3.47 -19.75 -1.65
CA ASP A 347 4.66 -19.25 -2.34
C ASP A 347 4.80 -17.72 -2.22
N GLU A 348 3.71 -16.94 -2.26
CA GLU A 348 3.79 -15.50 -1.94
C GLU A 348 4.15 -15.29 -0.47
N PHE A 349 3.74 -16.18 0.44
CA PHE A 349 4.14 -16.06 1.85
C PHE A 349 5.63 -16.35 2.07
N LYS A 350 6.22 -17.28 1.31
CA LYS A 350 7.68 -17.45 1.28
C LYS A 350 8.37 -16.16 0.81
N GLU A 351 7.82 -15.48 -0.20
CA GLU A 351 8.32 -14.18 -0.62
C GLU A 351 8.15 -13.10 0.46
N VAL A 352 7.01 -13.05 1.16
CA VAL A 352 6.80 -12.16 2.31
C VAL A 352 7.86 -12.41 3.39
N ARG A 353 8.19 -13.67 3.70
CA ARG A 353 9.28 -14.01 4.63
C ARG A 353 10.62 -13.49 4.12
N ARG A 354 10.96 -13.78 2.86
CA ARG A 354 12.23 -13.33 2.26
C ARG A 354 12.35 -11.81 2.31
N ILE A 355 11.27 -11.09 2.00
CA ILE A 355 11.20 -9.63 2.06
C ILE A 355 11.37 -9.13 3.50
N ASN A 356 10.66 -9.70 4.47
CA ASN A 356 10.79 -9.32 5.88
C ASN A 356 12.20 -9.56 6.42
N GLN A 357 12.82 -10.66 6.01
CA GLN A 357 14.20 -10.96 6.33
C GLN A 357 15.15 -9.91 5.71
N ALA A 358 14.98 -9.61 4.42
CA ALA A 358 15.76 -8.58 3.74
C ALA A 358 15.61 -7.20 4.38
N ILE A 359 14.43 -6.85 4.91
CA ILE A 359 14.19 -5.59 5.65
C ILE A 359 15.01 -5.56 6.95
N VAL A 360 15.01 -6.64 7.72
CA VAL A 360 15.77 -6.73 8.98
C VAL A 360 17.28 -6.73 8.69
N GLU A 361 17.71 -7.43 7.64
CA GLU A 361 19.11 -7.51 7.18
C GLU A 361 19.66 -6.19 6.62
N LEU A 362 18.82 -5.16 6.43
CA LEU A 362 19.32 -3.80 6.19
C LEU A 362 20.11 -3.27 7.37
N LEU A 363 19.86 -3.78 8.59
CA LEU A 363 20.51 -3.36 9.82
C LEU A 363 21.51 -4.41 10.30
N THR A 364 22.57 -3.94 10.94
CA THR A 364 23.48 -4.77 11.72
C THR A 364 23.81 -4.08 13.04
N TYR A 365 24.15 -4.90 14.03
CA TYR A 365 24.31 -4.52 15.42
C TYR A 365 25.74 -4.85 15.86
N GLU A 366 26.57 -3.83 16.03
CA GLU A 366 27.98 -3.99 16.39
C GLU A 366 28.38 -3.00 17.47
N ASN A 367 29.14 -3.45 18.48
CA ASN A 367 29.65 -2.60 19.57
C ASN A 367 28.56 -1.76 20.28
N SER A 368 27.35 -2.32 20.41
CA SER A 368 26.17 -1.63 20.93
C SER A 368 25.76 -0.39 20.13
N PHE A 369 25.91 -0.45 18.80
CA PHE A 369 25.38 0.51 17.84
C PHE A 369 24.61 -0.20 16.73
N VAL A 370 23.57 0.48 16.22
CA VAL A 370 22.84 0.08 15.03
C VAL A 370 23.42 0.81 13.83
N LYS A 371 23.77 0.08 12.76
CA LYS A 371 24.19 0.65 11.48
C LYS A 371 23.49 -0.05 10.33
N TYR A 372 23.47 0.61 9.17
CA TYR A 372 23.05 -0.06 7.94
C TYR A 372 24.16 -1.02 7.47
N VAL A 373 23.77 -2.18 6.94
CA VAL A 373 24.71 -3.11 6.30
C VAL A 373 25.32 -2.47 5.04
N PRO A 374 24.54 -1.84 4.14
CA PRO A 374 25.11 -1.02 3.08
C PRO A 374 25.90 0.17 3.65
N THR A 375 27.15 0.33 3.21
CA THR A 375 28.10 1.33 3.75
C THR A 375 28.12 2.64 2.97
N SER A 376 27.21 2.83 2.02
CA SER A 376 27.06 4.07 1.27
C SER A 376 25.60 4.40 1.00
N LYS A 377 25.31 5.69 0.84
CA LYS A 377 23.98 6.16 0.41
C LYS A 377 23.49 5.44 -0.84
N GLU A 378 24.35 5.23 -1.84
CA GLU A 378 23.99 4.59 -3.12
C GLU A 378 23.64 3.11 -2.93
N SER A 379 24.43 2.36 -2.14
CA SER A 379 24.18 0.95 -1.89
C SER A 379 22.94 0.72 -1.04
N LEU A 380 22.69 1.57 -0.04
CA LEU A 380 21.46 1.53 0.76
C LEU A 380 20.23 1.84 -0.10
N GLN A 381 20.33 2.84 -0.98
CA GLN A 381 19.25 3.18 -1.90
C GLN A 381 18.90 2.01 -2.83
N ALA A 382 19.90 1.34 -3.43
CA ALA A 382 19.69 0.18 -4.28
C ALA A 382 19.04 -0.99 -3.52
N ALA A 383 19.46 -1.24 -2.28
CA ALA A 383 18.87 -2.28 -1.43
C ALA A 383 17.40 -1.98 -1.11
N VAL A 384 17.08 -0.74 -0.72
CA VAL A 384 15.70 -0.30 -0.45
C VAL A 384 14.83 -0.39 -1.70
N GLU A 385 15.30 0.09 -2.85
CA GLU A 385 14.56 0.03 -4.12
C GLU A 385 14.28 -1.42 -4.56
N THR A 386 15.22 -2.33 -4.31
CA THR A 386 15.03 -3.77 -4.56
C THR A 386 13.92 -4.34 -3.68
N ILE A 387 13.96 -4.04 -2.37
CA ILE A 387 12.93 -4.50 -1.43
C ILE A 387 11.55 -3.92 -1.80
N GLU A 388 11.46 -2.63 -2.13
CA GLU A 388 10.20 -2.00 -2.53
C GLU A 388 9.64 -2.59 -3.83
N LYS A 389 10.51 -2.90 -4.80
CA LYS A 389 10.11 -3.59 -6.03
C LYS A 389 9.59 -5.00 -5.75
N ASP A 390 10.21 -5.72 -4.81
CA ASP A 390 9.76 -7.04 -4.42
C ASP A 390 8.43 -7.00 -3.66
N ILE A 391 8.23 -6.03 -2.77
CA ILE A 391 6.92 -5.78 -2.13
C ILE A 391 5.84 -5.49 -3.19
N ALA A 392 6.17 -4.71 -4.23
CA ALA A 392 5.21 -4.37 -5.28
C ALA A 392 4.78 -5.56 -6.15
N LYS A 393 5.58 -6.64 -6.21
CA LYS A 393 5.24 -7.88 -6.92
C LYS A 393 4.23 -8.74 -6.16
N LEU A 394 4.10 -8.57 -4.84
CA LEU A 394 3.13 -9.32 -4.04
C LEU A 394 1.69 -8.91 -4.42
N SER A 395 0.76 -9.86 -4.34
CA SER A 395 -0.67 -9.56 -4.40
C SER A 395 -1.08 -8.58 -3.29
N GLN A 396 -2.19 -7.87 -3.50
CA GLN A 396 -2.63 -6.78 -2.64
C GLN A 396 -2.80 -7.22 -1.16
N ASN A 397 -3.26 -8.44 -0.93
CA ASN A 397 -3.50 -8.98 0.40
C ASN A 397 -2.19 -9.24 1.17
N TYR A 398 -1.12 -9.66 0.49
CA TYR A 398 0.16 -9.99 1.13
C TYR A 398 1.07 -8.79 1.40
N ARG A 399 0.90 -7.69 0.65
CA ARG A 399 1.63 -6.44 0.95
C ARG A 399 1.38 -5.93 2.36
N ALA A 400 0.15 -6.10 2.86
CA ALA A 400 -0.22 -5.71 4.22
C ALA A 400 0.41 -6.59 5.32
N THR A 401 0.91 -7.77 4.95
CA THR A 401 1.53 -8.74 5.86
C THR A 401 3.04 -8.50 6.04
N VAL A 402 3.65 -7.69 5.18
CA VAL A 402 5.06 -7.26 5.30
C VAL A 402 5.24 -6.44 6.58
N GLN A 403 6.06 -6.95 7.50
CA GLN A 403 6.40 -6.38 8.80
C GLN A 403 7.63 -5.48 8.71
N ASN A 404 8.02 -4.85 9.82
CA ASN A 404 9.25 -4.05 9.96
C ASN A 404 9.38 -2.87 8.97
N GLN A 405 8.28 -2.43 8.34
CA GLN A 405 8.29 -1.34 7.34
C GLN A 405 8.84 -0.01 7.87
N THR A 406 8.87 0.19 9.19
CA THR A 406 9.51 1.35 9.80
C THR A 406 11.00 1.41 9.46
N ILE A 407 11.71 0.29 9.40
CA ILE A 407 13.13 0.22 8.99
C ILE A 407 13.30 0.78 7.57
N LEU A 408 12.43 0.39 6.63
CA LEU A 408 12.44 0.93 5.26
C LEU A 408 12.17 2.44 5.25
N SER A 409 11.17 2.89 6.01
CA SER A 409 10.82 4.31 6.07
C SER A 409 11.96 5.17 6.66
N ASP A 410 12.66 4.65 7.67
CA ASP A 410 13.80 5.31 8.29
C ASP A 410 15.01 5.32 7.35
N ALA A 411 15.28 4.21 6.66
CA ALA A 411 16.32 4.14 5.63
C ALA A 411 16.11 5.18 4.52
N LYS A 412 14.87 5.32 4.02
CA LYS A 412 14.53 6.34 3.01
C LYS A 412 14.70 7.77 3.53
N SER A 413 14.35 8.00 4.79
CA SER A 413 14.54 9.30 5.45
C SER A 413 16.03 9.64 5.61
N ASP A 414 16.83 8.66 6.02
CA ASP A 414 18.27 8.79 6.20
C ASP A 414 18.99 9.01 4.88
N ILE A 415 18.63 8.28 3.81
CA ILE A 415 19.12 8.50 2.44
C ILE A 415 18.92 9.97 2.03
N LYS A 416 17.71 10.51 2.20
CA LYS A 416 17.40 11.91 1.84
C LYS A 416 18.23 12.91 2.64
N LYS A 417 18.41 12.68 3.94
CA LYS A 417 19.21 13.57 4.80
C LYS A 417 20.70 13.55 4.41
N VAL A 418 21.24 12.37 4.11
CA VAL A 418 22.63 12.22 3.66
C VAL A 418 22.82 12.86 2.28
N GLU A 419 21.86 12.70 1.37
CA GLU A 419 21.87 13.37 0.06
C GLU A 419 21.86 14.89 0.21
N GLN A 420 21.01 15.44 1.08
CA GLN A 420 20.98 16.87 1.39
C GLN A 420 22.30 17.38 1.97
N TYR A 421 22.93 16.60 2.85
CA TYR A 421 24.25 16.92 3.38
C TYR A 421 25.33 16.94 2.28
N ILE A 422 25.37 15.91 1.44
CA ILE A 422 26.33 15.80 0.33
C ILE A 422 26.20 16.99 -0.64
N LYS A 423 24.98 17.41 -0.98
CA LYS A 423 24.73 18.58 -1.85
C LYS A 423 25.30 19.90 -1.31
N LEU A 424 25.62 19.99 -0.01
CA LEU A 424 26.27 21.19 0.52
C LEU A 424 27.69 21.37 -0.04
N PHE A 425 28.34 20.28 -0.48
CA PHE A 425 29.67 20.33 -1.09
C PHE A 425 29.67 20.93 -2.48
N ASP A 426 28.53 20.98 -3.19
CA ASP A 426 28.42 21.68 -4.48
C ASP A 426 28.71 23.18 -4.36
N LYS A 427 28.60 23.73 -3.15
CA LYS A 427 28.93 25.13 -2.82
C LYS A 427 30.41 25.35 -2.50
N LEU A 428 31.21 24.28 -2.45
CA LEU A 428 32.62 24.32 -2.10
C LEU A 428 33.46 24.15 -3.37
N SER A 429 34.13 25.22 -3.79
CA SER A 429 35.03 25.20 -4.95
C SER A 429 36.49 25.29 -4.51
N GLN A 430 37.37 24.50 -5.13
CA GLN A 430 38.82 24.61 -4.91
C GLN A 430 39.39 25.95 -5.40
N ASN A 431 38.68 26.63 -6.30
CA ASN A 431 39.06 27.96 -6.80
C ASN A 431 38.58 29.11 -5.89
N ASP A 432 37.80 28.81 -4.84
CA ASP A 432 37.39 29.83 -3.88
C ASP A 432 38.58 30.32 -3.06
N SER A 433 38.52 31.58 -2.58
CA SER A 433 39.52 32.08 -1.63
C SER A 433 39.55 31.20 -0.36
N PRO A 434 40.70 31.05 0.31
CA PRO A 434 40.82 30.26 1.54
C PRO A 434 39.76 30.61 2.60
N SER A 435 39.49 31.91 2.79
CA SER A 435 38.47 32.40 3.73
C SER A 435 37.05 31.98 3.36
N LYS A 436 36.73 31.94 2.05
CA LYS A 436 35.43 31.46 1.57
C LYS A 436 35.32 29.95 1.72
N GLN A 437 36.40 29.20 1.44
CA GLN A 437 36.44 27.76 1.70
C GLN A 437 36.18 27.44 3.18
N VAL A 438 36.87 28.11 4.11
CA VAL A 438 36.65 27.92 5.56
C VAL A 438 35.22 28.29 5.98
N THR A 439 34.65 29.36 5.41
CA THR A 439 33.28 29.79 5.72
C THR A 439 32.23 28.79 5.25
N THR A 440 32.38 28.27 4.03
CA THR A 440 31.53 27.20 3.49
C THR A 440 31.71 25.92 4.30
N ALA A 441 32.95 25.53 4.60
CA ALA A 441 33.29 24.36 5.39
C ALA A 441 32.65 24.41 6.79
N LYS A 442 32.66 25.57 7.46
CA LYS A 442 31.96 25.75 8.75
C LYS A 442 30.46 25.44 8.66
N SER A 443 29.82 25.85 7.57
CA SER A 443 28.39 25.59 7.34
C SER A 443 28.15 24.09 7.10
N ILE A 444 29.01 23.44 6.31
CA ILE A 444 28.97 21.99 6.07
C ILE A 444 29.20 21.23 7.38
N ARG A 445 30.21 21.60 8.18
CA ARG A 445 30.51 20.99 9.49
C ARG A 445 29.33 21.10 10.43
N THR A 446 28.64 22.24 10.46
CA THR A 446 27.42 22.42 11.27
C THR A 446 26.31 21.44 10.88
N SER A 447 26.17 21.13 9.59
CA SER A 447 25.22 20.11 9.12
C SER A 447 25.69 18.69 9.40
N TYR A 448 27.00 18.43 9.27
CA TYR A 448 27.62 17.15 9.60
C TYR A 448 27.39 16.76 11.07
N GLU A 449 27.59 17.70 12.00
CA GLU A 449 27.41 17.47 13.44
C GLU A 449 25.95 17.17 13.85
N LYS A 450 24.98 17.44 12.96
CA LYS A 450 23.57 17.13 13.16
C LYS A 450 23.17 15.75 12.64
N LEU A 451 24.04 15.07 11.91
CA LEU A 451 23.75 13.73 11.41
C LEU A 451 23.75 12.70 12.56
N THR A 452 22.84 11.75 12.47
CA THR A 452 22.77 10.61 13.39
C THR A 452 23.91 9.64 13.10
N TYR A 453 24.18 8.72 14.02
CA TYR A 453 25.22 7.71 13.83
C TYR A 453 25.01 6.91 12.52
N LYS A 454 23.80 6.41 12.28
CA LYS A 454 23.44 5.68 11.05
C LYS A 454 23.70 6.50 9.78
N GLN A 455 23.32 7.78 9.78
CA GLN A 455 23.51 8.67 8.63
C GLN A 455 24.99 8.95 8.35
N LEU A 456 25.82 9.12 9.39
CA LEU A 456 27.26 9.35 9.21
C LEU A 456 27.98 8.19 8.54
N GLN A 457 27.60 6.95 8.87
CA GLN A 457 28.19 5.75 8.26
C GLN A 457 27.94 5.65 6.75
N LEU A 458 26.89 6.32 6.25
CA LEU A 458 26.56 6.35 4.82
C LEU A 458 27.31 7.43 4.05
N VAL A 459 28.01 8.35 4.74
CA VAL A 459 28.76 9.44 4.12
C VAL A 459 30.11 8.91 3.64
N PRO A 460 30.40 8.92 2.32
CA PRO A 460 31.69 8.46 1.81
C PRO A 460 32.87 9.28 2.37
N ALA A 461 33.97 8.60 2.72
CA ALA A 461 35.16 9.21 3.31
C ALA A 461 35.76 10.38 2.50
N LYS A 462 35.58 10.39 1.17
CA LYS A 462 36.02 11.50 0.30
C LYS A 462 35.46 12.86 0.72
N TYR A 463 34.22 12.92 1.21
CA TYR A 463 33.59 14.16 1.65
C TYR A 463 34.20 14.66 2.97
N MET A 464 34.60 13.76 3.86
CA MET A 464 35.31 14.13 5.09
C MET A 464 36.69 14.69 4.78
N ASN A 465 37.44 14.06 3.87
CA ASN A 465 38.73 14.57 3.44
C ASN A 465 38.61 15.95 2.78
N THR A 466 37.59 16.14 1.94
CA THR A 466 37.30 17.43 1.29
C THR A 466 36.94 18.50 2.31
N LEU A 467 36.10 18.17 3.30
CA LEU A 467 35.74 19.07 4.39
C LEU A 467 36.98 19.48 5.19
N LEU A 468 37.80 18.52 5.61
CA LEU A 468 39.01 18.77 6.38
C LEU A 468 40.03 19.65 5.62
N GLN A 469 40.18 19.43 4.31
CA GLN A 469 41.02 20.29 3.47
C GLN A 469 40.52 21.74 3.46
N ALA A 470 39.21 21.94 3.28
CA ALA A 470 38.61 23.27 3.25
C ALA A 470 38.64 23.98 4.61
N GLU A 471 38.48 23.26 5.72
CA GLU A 471 38.63 23.82 7.07
C GLU A 471 40.06 24.29 7.35
N ASN A 472 41.04 23.63 6.74
CA ASN A 472 42.45 23.93 6.89
C ASN A 472 43.00 24.86 5.79
N ALA A 473 42.16 25.39 4.90
CA ALA A 473 42.59 26.20 3.76
C ALA A 473 43.38 27.46 4.18
N GLU A 474 43.12 28.01 5.37
CA GLU A 474 43.85 29.18 5.91
C GLU A 474 45.10 28.82 6.74
N ASN A 475 45.37 27.54 7.04
CA ASN A 475 46.45 27.17 7.98
C ASN A 475 47.83 27.64 7.50
N SER A 476 48.17 27.46 6.22
CA SER A 476 49.46 27.96 5.70
C SER A 476 49.57 29.48 5.76
N GLN A 477 48.44 30.21 5.66
CA GLN A 477 48.46 31.67 5.84
C GLN A 477 48.65 32.03 7.31
N ILE A 478 48.00 31.31 8.23
CA ILE A 478 48.17 31.48 9.68
C ILE A 478 49.63 31.26 10.08
N ASP A 479 50.23 30.15 9.65
CA ASP A 479 51.61 29.79 10.02
C ASP A 479 52.60 30.85 9.51
N ARG A 480 52.45 31.29 8.24
CA ARG A 480 53.27 32.37 7.69
C ARG A 480 53.09 33.67 8.45
N LEU A 481 51.86 34.08 8.75
CA LEU A 481 51.59 35.33 9.48
C LEU A 481 52.17 35.29 10.90
N ASN A 482 52.07 34.16 11.61
CA ASN A 482 52.66 34.01 12.93
C ASN A 482 54.19 34.18 12.89
N ILE A 483 54.86 33.53 11.93
CA ILE A 483 56.32 33.68 11.72
C ILE A 483 56.68 35.14 11.35
N GLU A 484 55.93 35.74 10.43
CA GLU A 484 56.16 37.13 10.03
C GLU A 484 55.93 38.11 11.18
N ILE A 485 54.91 37.90 12.02
CA ILE A 485 54.65 38.72 13.20
C ILE A 485 55.78 38.57 14.20
N ASP A 486 56.21 37.34 14.51
CA ASP A 486 57.29 37.07 15.44
C ASP A 486 58.60 37.78 15.03
N ASN A 487 58.94 37.80 13.74
CA ASN A 487 60.12 38.53 13.24
C ASN A 487 60.07 40.06 13.46
N TYR A 488 58.89 40.64 13.67
CA TYR A 488 58.72 42.09 13.87
C TYR A 488 58.50 42.48 15.33
N VAL A 489 57.92 41.59 16.14
CA VAL A 489 57.50 41.91 17.52
C VAL A 489 57.83 40.81 18.55
N GLY A 490 58.49 39.72 18.15
CA GLY A 490 58.98 38.68 19.06
C GLY A 490 60.10 39.24 19.94
N ASP A 491 60.04 38.98 21.25
CA ASP A 491 61.00 39.47 22.25
C ASP A 491 61.24 41.01 22.26
N ALA A 492 60.23 41.79 21.88
CA ALA A 492 60.29 43.25 21.83
C ALA A 492 60.08 43.92 23.21
N ASP A 493 61.03 43.74 24.13
CA ASP A 493 60.98 44.36 25.47
C ASP A 493 61.38 45.85 25.41
N ASP A 494 62.59 46.14 24.91
CA ASP A 494 63.14 47.51 24.87
C ASP A 494 63.41 48.01 23.43
N SER A 495 63.48 47.10 22.46
CA SER A 495 63.69 47.41 21.03
C SER A 495 62.96 46.41 20.15
N TYR A 496 62.45 46.85 19.00
CA TYR A 496 61.91 45.91 18.02
C TYR A 496 63.06 45.08 17.39
N PRO A 497 62.83 43.81 17.00
CA PRO A 497 63.85 42.94 16.36
C PRO A 497 64.33 43.38 14.96
N ILE A 498 63.89 44.55 14.51
CA ILE A 498 64.20 45.11 13.20
C ILE A 498 65.17 46.28 13.33
N ASP A 499 66.05 46.44 12.34
CA ASP A 499 66.97 47.58 12.23
C ASP A 499 66.67 48.36 10.95
N PRO A 500 65.72 49.32 11.00
CA PRO A 500 65.34 50.07 9.81
C PRO A 500 66.45 51.04 9.38
N SER A 501 66.52 51.31 8.07
CA SER A 501 67.38 52.33 7.47
C SER A 501 66.59 53.20 6.51
N VAL A 502 67.19 54.27 5.99
CA VAL A 502 66.57 55.12 4.95
C VAL A 502 66.08 54.32 3.73
N THR A 503 66.78 53.25 3.36
CA THR A 503 66.44 52.42 2.18
C THR A 503 65.40 51.34 2.49
N THR A 504 65.36 50.83 3.72
CA THR A 504 64.46 49.72 4.12
C THR A 504 63.18 50.19 4.80
N TRP A 505 63.11 51.45 5.25
CA TRP A 505 61.97 52.02 6.00
C TRP A 505 60.61 51.76 5.35
N GLN A 506 60.45 52.14 4.08
CA GLN A 506 59.16 51.99 3.38
C GLN A 506 58.77 50.53 3.16
N SER A 507 59.76 49.63 3.03
CA SER A 507 59.51 48.19 2.94
C SER A 507 58.94 47.65 4.26
N HIS A 508 59.55 48.00 5.41
CA HIS A 508 59.03 47.57 6.70
C HIS A 508 57.62 48.09 6.97
N VAL A 509 57.35 49.38 6.69
CA VAL A 509 56.01 49.97 6.84
C VAL A 509 54.99 49.26 5.94
N SER A 510 55.36 48.97 4.68
CA SER A 510 54.48 48.27 3.74
C SER A 510 54.19 46.83 4.19
N ASN A 511 55.20 46.11 4.69
CA ASN A 511 55.06 44.75 5.20
C ASN A 511 54.16 44.69 6.42
N VAL A 512 54.33 45.58 7.41
CA VAL A 512 53.44 45.65 8.59
C VAL A 512 51.99 45.91 8.18
N ASN A 513 51.77 46.85 7.25
CA ASN A 513 50.43 47.12 6.73
C ASN A 513 49.83 45.92 5.99
N ARG A 514 50.64 45.20 5.20
CA ARG A 514 50.25 43.96 4.53
C ARG A 514 49.82 42.89 5.55
N ILE A 515 50.65 42.60 6.55
CA ILE A 515 50.37 41.62 7.61
C ILE A 515 49.04 41.94 8.31
N ILE A 516 48.83 43.20 8.70
CA ILE A 516 47.57 43.64 9.33
C ILE A 516 46.36 43.43 8.42
N ASN A 517 46.50 43.71 7.12
CA ASN A 517 45.41 43.54 6.16
C ASN A 517 45.12 42.07 5.87
N GLU A 518 46.16 41.24 5.74
CA GLU A 518 46.02 39.78 5.57
C GLU A 518 45.36 39.14 6.79
N TYR A 519 45.74 39.53 8.01
CA TYR A 519 45.06 39.12 9.24
C TYR A 519 43.56 39.47 9.21
N LYS A 520 43.20 40.68 8.78
CA LYS A 520 41.79 41.11 8.67
C LYS A 520 41.00 40.33 7.62
N GLY A 521 41.69 39.74 6.63
CA GLY A 521 41.10 38.87 5.62
C GLY A 521 40.80 37.45 6.11
N LEU A 522 41.38 37.03 7.25
CA LEU A 522 41.14 35.72 7.84
C LEU A 522 39.73 35.61 8.42
N THR A 523 39.19 34.39 8.44
CA THR A 523 37.98 34.12 9.22
C THR A 523 38.22 34.34 10.72
N LYS A 524 37.16 34.69 11.47
CA LYS A 524 37.24 34.98 12.92
C LYS A 524 37.94 33.87 13.73
N ASN A 525 37.68 32.61 13.39
CA ASN A 525 38.28 31.47 14.10
C ASN A 525 39.77 31.31 13.76
N SER A 526 40.15 31.54 12.50
CA SER A 526 41.54 31.53 12.05
C SER A 526 42.34 32.70 12.64
N ALA A 527 41.76 33.90 12.66
CA ALA A 527 42.34 35.08 13.30
C ALA A 527 42.65 34.85 14.80
N ALA A 528 41.82 34.09 15.51
CA ALA A 528 42.05 33.75 16.91
C ALA A 528 43.28 32.85 17.15
N LYS A 529 43.81 32.21 16.10
CA LYS A 529 45.06 31.41 16.15
C LYS A 529 46.32 32.25 15.90
N ILE A 530 46.16 33.53 15.57
CA ILE A 530 47.29 34.44 15.33
C ILE A 530 47.78 35.00 16.67
N VAL A 531 49.08 34.90 16.90
CA VAL A 531 49.76 35.40 18.10
C VAL A 531 50.42 36.75 17.77
N GLY A 532 50.42 37.69 18.73
CA GLY A 532 51.16 38.97 18.58
C GLY A 532 50.50 40.03 17.68
N TYR A 533 49.26 39.82 17.19
CA TYR A 533 48.57 40.79 16.33
C TYR A 533 48.42 42.19 16.97
N ASP A 534 48.07 42.26 18.26
CA ASP A 534 47.92 43.55 18.95
C ASP A 534 49.25 44.32 19.02
N SER A 535 50.37 43.60 19.16
CA SER A 535 51.72 44.17 19.10
C SER A 535 52.03 44.68 17.70
N MET A 536 51.60 43.99 16.64
CA MET A 536 51.74 44.45 15.26
C MET A 536 50.96 45.75 15.00
N VAL A 537 49.74 45.88 15.54
CA VAL A 537 48.96 47.13 15.48
C VAL A 537 49.65 48.26 16.25
N THR A 538 50.34 47.93 17.35
CA THR A 538 51.14 48.87 18.12
C THR A 538 52.36 49.33 17.33
N LEU A 539 53.12 48.41 16.73
CA LEU A 539 54.25 48.70 15.85
C LEU A 539 53.83 49.61 14.68
N GLN A 540 52.66 49.40 14.08
CA GLN A 540 52.14 50.30 13.02
C GLN A 540 51.99 51.76 13.50
N LYS A 541 51.58 51.96 14.76
CA LYS A 541 51.47 53.31 15.37
C LYS A 541 52.84 53.86 15.71
N ASP A 542 53.74 53.00 16.19
CA ASP A 542 55.10 53.38 16.56
C ASP A 542 55.92 53.80 15.34
N PHE A 543 55.76 53.13 14.19
CA PHE A 543 56.31 53.57 12.91
C PHE A 543 55.90 55.01 12.58
N LYS A 544 54.62 55.40 12.79
CA LYS A 544 54.16 56.78 12.55
C LYS A 544 54.77 57.78 13.53
N ALA A 545 54.93 57.39 14.79
CA ALA A 545 55.56 58.22 15.81
C ALA A 545 57.05 58.46 15.48
N ALA A 546 57.77 57.40 15.12
CA ALA A 546 59.17 57.46 14.70
C ALA A 546 59.33 58.24 13.38
N GLU A 547 58.46 58.04 12.38
CA GLU A 547 58.51 58.76 11.09
C GLU A 547 58.51 60.29 11.27
N LYS A 548 57.69 60.78 12.20
CA LYS A 548 57.63 62.21 12.51
C LYS A 548 58.96 62.72 13.01
N ILE A 549 59.61 61.98 13.92
CA ILE A 549 60.90 62.38 14.50
C ILE A 549 62.03 62.24 13.48
N ILE A 550 62.03 61.19 12.66
CA ILE A 550 62.98 61.00 11.56
C ILE A 550 62.94 62.23 10.63
N LYS A 551 61.74 62.67 10.22
CA LYS A 551 61.55 63.86 9.37
C LYS A 551 62.04 65.14 10.05
N ASP A 552 61.77 65.30 11.35
CA ASP A 552 62.24 66.43 12.13
C ASP A 552 63.79 66.46 12.23
N MET A 553 64.43 65.29 12.43
CA MET A 553 65.88 65.13 12.44
C MET A 553 66.51 65.40 11.07
N ASP A 554 65.91 64.91 9.98
CA ASP A 554 66.37 65.19 8.61
C ASP A 554 66.23 66.68 8.26
N ALA A 555 65.14 67.32 8.70
CA ALA A 555 64.94 68.75 8.55
C ALA A 555 65.99 69.55 9.32
N TYR A 556 66.33 69.13 10.54
CA TYR A 556 67.44 69.71 11.30
C TYR A 556 68.77 69.54 10.59
N LYS A 557 69.09 68.34 10.09
CA LYS A 557 70.33 68.05 9.35
C LYS A 557 70.48 68.95 8.12
N LYS A 558 69.40 69.18 7.38
CA LYS A 558 69.38 70.14 6.26
C LYS A 558 69.62 71.57 6.73
N LEU A 559 68.98 71.95 7.84
CA LEU A 559 69.12 73.29 8.43
C LEU A 559 70.53 73.56 8.96
N SER A 560 71.19 72.57 9.57
CA SER A 560 72.52 72.72 10.19
C SER A 560 73.65 72.93 9.18
N VAL A 561 73.50 72.43 7.95
CA VAL A 561 74.47 72.62 6.86
C VAL A 561 74.13 73.81 5.94
N THR A 562 73.02 74.51 6.18
CA THR A 562 72.61 75.66 5.36
C THR A 562 73.41 76.92 5.77
N PRO A 563 74.14 77.58 4.85
CA PRO A 563 74.89 78.79 5.17
C PRO A 563 74.00 79.93 5.68
N GLY A 564 74.44 80.66 6.69
CA GLY A 564 73.76 81.86 7.21
C GLY A 564 72.62 81.62 8.21
N VAL A 565 72.38 80.38 8.65
CA VAL A 565 71.39 80.09 9.70
C VAL A 565 71.90 80.54 11.07
N ALA A 566 71.11 81.34 11.80
CA ALA A 566 71.45 81.81 13.14
C ALA A 566 71.60 80.67 14.16
N GLU A 567 72.63 80.73 15.02
CA GLU A 567 72.91 79.75 16.09
C GLU A 567 71.69 79.53 17.02
N SER A 568 70.97 80.60 17.34
CA SER A 568 69.76 80.55 18.18
C SER A 568 68.64 79.70 17.56
N LYS A 569 68.52 79.71 16.22
CA LYS A 569 67.56 78.90 15.47
C LYS A 569 67.96 77.43 15.45
N LEU A 570 69.26 77.13 15.25
CA LEU A 570 69.80 75.77 15.31
C LEU A 570 69.61 75.15 16.70
N LYS A 571 69.92 75.90 17.76
CA LYS A 571 69.71 75.49 19.15
C LYS A 571 68.24 75.16 19.43
N THR A 572 67.33 76.05 19.04
CA THR A 572 65.90 75.88 19.28
C THR A 572 65.35 74.66 18.54
N ASN A 573 65.75 74.48 17.27
CA ASN A 573 65.32 73.33 16.49
C ASN A 573 65.86 72.02 17.06
N TYR A 574 67.18 71.92 17.31
CA TYR A 574 67.80 70.74 17.93
C TYR A 574 67.14 70.38 19.27
N THR A 575 66.92 71.37 20.14
CA THR A 575 66.27 71.15 21.45
C THR A 575 64.83 70.63 21.30
N ASN A 576 64.09 71.14 20.32
CA ASN A 576 62.72 70.71 20.06
C ASN A 576 62.68 69.28 19.51
N VAL A 577 63.56 68.94 18.57
CA VAL A 577 63.67 67.59 18.00
C VAL A 577 64.13 66.58 19.06
N LEU A 578 65.17 66.90 19.84
CA LEU A 578 65.63 66.06 20.96
C LEU A 578 64.54 65.86 22.01
N LYS A 579 63.80 66.92 22.36
CA LYS A 579 62.65 66.82 23.28
C LYS A 579 61.53 65.95 22.72
N ALA A 580 61.33 65.95 21.41
CA ALA A 580 60.33 65.11 20.75
C ALA A 580 60.79 63.64 20.68
N TYR A 581 62.08 63.39 20.38
CA TYR A 581 62.71 62.07 20.42
C TYR A 581 62.68 61.45 21.83
N ASN A 582 63.02 62.22 22.87
CA ASN A 582 63.01 61.74 24.26
C ASN A 582 61.60 61.49 24.82
N LYS A 583 60.55 61.92 24.12
CA LYS A 583 59.16 61.58 24.48
C LYS A 583 58.70 60.24 23.92
N LEU A 584 59.45 59.68 22.96
CA LEU A 584 59.18 58.34 22.43
C LEU A 584 59.47 57.28 23.50
N THR A 585 58.78 56.14 23.44
CA THR A 585 59.09 54.93 24.23
C THR A 585 60.37 54.26 23.73
N SER A 586 60.96 53.33 24.49
CA SER A 586 62.21 52.64 24.07
C SER A 586 62.02 51.93 22.72
N LEU A 587 60.89 51.24 22.57
CA LEU A 587 60.46 50.62 21.32
C LEU A 587 60.36 51.62 20.16
N GLN A 588 59.73 52.77 20.36
CA GLN A 588 59.62 53.79 19.32
C GLN A 588 60.97 54.41 18.94
N GLN A 589 61.88 54.58 19.90
CA GLN A 589 63.23 55.09 19.64
C GLN A 589 64.05 54.12 18.80
N SER A 590 63.92 52.81 19.03
CA SER A 590 64.62 51.79 18.24
C SER A 590 64.33 51.86 16.74
N LEU A 591 63.21 52.48 16.34
CA LEU A 591 62.83 52.66 14.94
C LEU A 591 63.45 53.92 14.30
N VAL A 592 63.96 54.87 15.07
CA VAL A 592 64.47 56.17 14.58
C VAL A 592 65.90 55.99 14.05
N TYR A 593 66.02 55.52 12.81
CA TYR A 593 67.31 55.11 12.22
C TYR A 593 68.35 56.23 12.10
N ASN A 594 67.94 57.50 12.05
CA ASN A 594 68.84 58.66 11.98
C ASN A 594 69.13 59.27 13.36
N ALA A 595 68.68 58.65 14.46
CA ALA A 595 68.89 59.14 15.82
C ALA A 595 70.39 59.25 16.16
N ASN A 596 71.19 58.23 15.84
CA ASN A 596 72.63 58.26 16.15
C ASN A 596 73.35 59.41 15.45
N ASP A 597 73.07 59.63 14.16
CA ASP A 597 73.63 60.76 13.40
C ASP A 597 73.20 62.11 13.99
N PHE A 598 71.93 62.25 14.39
CA PHE A 598 71.44 63.47 15.03
C PHE A 598 72.09 63.71 16.40
N LEU A 599 72.16 62.69 17.27
CA LEU A 599 72.68 62.80 18.63
C LEU A 599 74.19 63.05 18.69
N LEU A 600 74.94 62.56 17.70
CA LEU A 600 76.39 62.78 17.60
C LEU A 600 76.76 64.14 16.98
N ASN A 601 75.79 64.87 16.42
CA ASN A 601 76.01 66.17 15.77
C ASN A 601 75.20 67.30 16.45
N PRO A 602 75.43 67.60 17.76
CA PRO A 602 74.79 68.73 18.42
C PRO A 602 75.27 70.08 17.86
N PRO A 603 74.47 71.17 17.93
CA PRO A 603 74.87 72.48 17.47
C PRO A 603 76.04 73.02 18.30
N THR A 604 77.08 73.54 17.64
CA THR A 604 78.15 74.30 18.31
C THR A 604 77.60 75.69 18.65
N ILE A 605 77.55 76.03 19.93
CA ILE A 605 77.01 77.31 20.41
C ILE A 605 78.17 78.14 20.96
N THR A 606 78.34 79.35 20.43
CA THR A 606 79.27 80.35 20.95
C THR A 606 78.49 81.41 21.76
N VAL A 607 79.10 81.98 22.79
CA VAL A 607 78.46 83.02 23.63
C VAL A 607 79.14 84.35 23.32
N ASP A 608 78.42 85.31 22.73
CA ASP A 608 78.93 86.66 22.49
C ASP A 608 78.89 87.51 23.78
N LEU A 609 79.93 88.32 24.00
CA LEU A 609 80.21 88.99 25.26
C LEU A 609 80.22 90.52 25.12
N ASN A 610 79.30 91.18 25.82
CA ASN A 610 79.40 92.61 26.15
C ASN A 610 80.45 92.86 27.27
N GLY A 611 81.66 92.30 27.13
CA GLY A 611 82.88 92.82 27.77
C GLY A 611 83.25 92.41 29.20
N LYS A 612 82.58 91.46 29.89
CA LYS A 612 83.10 90.90 31.17
C LYS A 612 82.77 89.41 31.36
N GLU A 613 83.81 88.58 31.52
CA GLU A 613 83.68 87.17 31.88
C GLU A 613 83.31 86.99 33.36
N PRO A 614 82.38 86.08 33.71
CA PRO A 614 81.99 85.85 35.10
C PRO A 614 83.02 84.98 35.84
N ALA A 615 83.20 85.23 37.14
CA ALA A 615 84.16 84.51 37.98
C ALA A 615 83.88 82.99 38.07
N ASP A 616 82.62 82.58 37.90
CA ASP A 616 82.17 81.19 37.92
C ASP A 616 82.07 80.54 36.52
N LYS A 617 82.68 81.13 35.49
CA LYS A 617 82.72 80.57 34.12
C LYS A 617 83.28 79.14 34.08
N ALA A 618 84.39 78.88 34.77
CA ALA A 618 85.01 77.55 34.81
C ALA A 618 84.07 76.51 35.46
N ALA A 619 83.37 76.90 36.54
CA ALA A 619 82.36 76.06 37.18
C ALA A 619 81.14 75.82 36.27
N ALA A 620 80.73 76.83 35.49
CA ALA A 620 79.65 76.70 34.51
C ALA A 620 80.03 75.77 33.35
N LEU A 621 81.27 75.82 32.86
CA LEU A 621 81.77 74.91 31.81
C LEU A 621 81.95 73.47 32.33
N ALA A 622 82.43 73.29 33.56
CA ALA A 622 82.50 71.98 34.20
C ALA A 622 81.08 71.38 34.39
N LEU A 623 80.13 72.20 34.85
CA LEU A 623 78.73 71.79 34.95
C LEU A 623 78.12 71.46 33.58
N LYS A 624 78.45 72.21 32.53
CA LYS A 624 78.03 71.90 31.16
C LYS A 624 78.47 70.47 30.78
N ALA A 625 79.74 70.12 30.99
CA ALA A 625 80.25 68.77 30.71
C ALA A 625 79.61 67.68 31.57
N GLU A 626 79.22 67.98 32.82
CA GLU A 626 78.46 67.04 33.67
C GLU A 626 77.01 66.85 33.17
N VAL A 627 76.35 67.93 32.77
CA VAL A 627 74.98 67.91 32.23
C VAL A 627 74.93 67.20 30.88
N ASP A 628 75.99 67.26 30.07
CA ASP A 628 76.08 66.52 28.80
C ASP A 628 76.01 65.00 29.03
N LYS A 629 76.58 64.49 30.13
CA LYS A 629 76.52 63.06 30.47
C LYS A 629 75.10 62.60 30.80
N LEU A 630 74.23 63.49 31.28
CA LEU A 630 72.82 63.18 31.58
C LEU A 630 71.97 62.98 30.31
N ALA A 631 72.49 63.30 29.12
CA ALA A 631 71.81 63.03 27.86
C ALA A 631 71.67 61.52 27.59
N ASP A 632 72.62 60.72 28.08
CA ASP A 632 72.64 59.27 27.91
C ASP A 632 72.22 58.57 29.20
N VAL A 633 70.91 58.45 29.39
CA VAL A 633 70.29 57.88 30.59
C VAL A 633 70.63 56.39 30.76
N THR A 634 70.98 55.69 29.68
CA THR A 634 71.25 54.24 29.68
C THR A 634 72.45 53.87 30.57
N LYS A 635 73.36 54.82 30.82
CA LYS A 635 74.55 54.64 31.67
C LYS A 635 74.27 54.69 33.18
N TYR A 636 73.02 54.89 33.59
CA TYR A 636 72.65 55.08 34.98
C TYR A 636 71.60 54.07 35.44
N THR A 637 71.74 53.58 36.67
CA THR A 637 70.59 53.08 37.44
C THR A 637 69.73 54.25 37.94
N PHE A 638 68.49 54.00 38.35
CA PHE A 638 67.63 55.06 38.90
C PHE A 638 68.29 55.85 40.04
N VAL A 639 68.94 55.17 40.98
CA VAL A 639 69.59 55.79 42.16
C VAL A 639 70.80 56.64 41.74
N GLN A 640 71.59 56.15 40.79
CA GLN A 640 72.73 56.89 40.23
C GLN A 640 72.26 58.12 39.45
N PHE A 641 71.22 57.97 38.62
CA PHE A 641 70.64 59.06 37.84
C PHE A 641 70.06 60.14 38.76
N GLU A 642 69.29 59.73 39.77
CA GLU A 642 68.73 60.63 40.78
C GLU A 642 69.82 61.47 41.46
N SER A 643 70.89 60.82 41.89
CA SER A 643 72.02 61.47 42.54
C SER A 643 72.72 62.47 41.60
N ALA A 644 72.97 62.08 40.35
CA ALA A 644 73.63 62.93 39.36
C ALA A 644 72.78 64.16 39.00
N VAL A 645 71.47 63.99 38.79
CA VAL A 645 70.53 65.09 38.48
C VAL A 645 70.41 66.06 39.64
N ASN A 646 70.29 65.56 40.88
CA ASN A 646 70.21 66.42 42.07
C ASN A 646 71.51 67.21 42.29
N ALA A 647 72.67 66.57 42.07
CA ALA A 647 73.97 67.23 42.16
C ALA A 647 74.13 68.34 41.10
N ALA A 648 73.84 68.04 39.83
CA ALA A 648 73.91 69.02 38.75
C ALA A 648 72.91 70.17 38.94
N THR A 649 71.71 69.90 39.45
CA THR A 649 70.71 70.93 39.80
C THR A 649 71.20 71.86 40.90
N THR A 650 71.87 71.32 41.91
CA THR A 650 72.46 72.11 43.01
C THR A 650 73.59 72.99 42.49
N LYS A 651 74.51 72.42 41.71
CA LYS A 651 75.61 73.17 41.07
C LYS A 651 75.07 74.30 40.18
N TYR A 652 74.03 74.05 39.38
CA TYR A 652 73.41 75.07 38.54
C TYR A 652 72.81 76.23 39.35
N LYS A 653 72.11 75.92 40.45
CA LYS A 653 71.51 76.93 41.33
C LYS A 653 72.57 77.83 41.97
N ASN A 654 73.77 77.30 42.24
CA ASN A 654 74.87 78.04 42.85
C ASN A 654 75.61 78.98 41.86
N LEU A 655 75.37 78.84 40.55
CA LEU A 655 75.94 79.75 39.54
C LEU A 655 75.23 81.10 39.52
N SER A 656 75.99 82.15 39.26
CA SER A 656 75.53 83.51 38.99
C SER A 656 74.68 83.57 37.72
N SER A 657 73.83 84.59 37.58
CA SER A 657 73.01 84.79 36.37
C SER A 657 73.85 84.94 35.10
N ALA A 658 75.09 85.44 35.20
CA ALA A 658 76.03 85.52 34.09
C ALA A 658 76.70 84.15 33.83
N GLY A 659 77.12 83.43 34.86
CA GLY A 659 77.68 82.07 34.76
C GLY A 659 76.70 81.05 34.16
N ARG A 660 75.42 81.12 34.53
CA ARG A 660 74.36 80.25 33.97
C ARG A 660 74.23 80.36 32.44
N LYS A 661 74.58 81.50 31.83
CA LYS A 661 74.57 81.66 30.35
C LYS A 661 75.58 80.74 29.65
N TYR A 662 76.65 80.34 30.34
CA TYR A 662 77.67 79.42 29.83
C TYR A 662 77.26 77.94 29.93
N VAL A 663 76.24 77.62 30.75
CA VAL A 663 75.61 76.28 30.80
C VAL A 663 74.61 76.16 29.65
N THR A 664 75.16 76.18 28.43
CA THR A 664 74.39 76.28 27.18
C THR A 664 73.43 75.11 26.95
N ASN A 665 73.65 73.99 27.66
CA ASN A 665 72.92 72.73 27.61
C ASN A 665 71.93 72.50 28.78
N TYR A 666 71.58 73.54 29.55
CA TYR A 666 70.65 73.45 30.70
C TYR A 666 69.31 72.74 30.43
N TYR A 667 68.85 72.73 29.17
CA TYR A 667 67.64 72.01 28.78
C TYR A 667 67.74 70.49 29.03
N LEU A 668 68.94 69.90 28.95
CA LEU A 668 69.19 68.48 29.28
C LEU A 668 68.94 68.22 30.77
N LEU A 669 69.40 69.12 31.65
CA LEU A 669 69.16 69.03 33.09
C LEU A 669 67.67 69.15 33.43
N THR A 670 66.95 70.01 32.71
CA THR A 670 65.49 70.14 32.84
C THR A 670 64.77 68.86 32.39
N ALA A 671 65.20 68.25 31.28
CA ALA A 671 64.65 66.99 30.80
C ALA A 671 64.92 65.85 31.80
N ALA A 672 66.16 65.71 32.27
CA ALA A 672 66.56 64.71 33.25
C ALA A 672 65.79 64.85 34.58
N SER A 673 65.54 66.07 35.04
CA SER A 673 64.72 66.34 36.23
C SER A 673 63.26 65.90 36.06
N LYS A 674 62.72 66.07 34.85
CA LYS A 674 61.37 65.62 34.52
C LYS A 674 61.29 64.09 34.46
N ASP A 675 62.29 63.43 33.89
CA ASP A 675 62.37 61.96 33.84
C ASP A 675 62.44 61.37 35.23
N LEU A 676 63.27 61.95 36.12
CA LEU A 676 63.35 61.57 37.52
C LEU A 676 61.98 61.65 38.23
N SER A 677 61.26 62.75 38.05
CA SER A 677 59.93 62.94 38.68
C SER A 677 58.86 62.00 38.11
N GLY A 678 58.93 61.71 36.81
CA GLY A 678 58.06 60.74 36.15
C GLY A 678 58.23 59.33 36.70
N VAL A 679 59.48 58.87 36.83
CA VAL A 679 59.82 57.55 37.37
C VAL A 679 59.43 57.42 38.84
N LYS A 680 59.66 58.45 39.68
CA LYS A 680 59.19 58.45 41.08
C LYS A 680 57.68 58.25 41.19
N SER A 681 56.93 58.91 40.33
CA SER A 681 55.46 58.79 40.28
C SER A 681 55.02 57.38 39.87
N PHE A 682 55.79 56.74 38.98
CA PHE A 682 55.57 55.35 38.59
C PHE A 682 55.92 54.37 39.72
N HIS A 683 57.07 54.51 40.37
CA HIS A 683 57.48 53.69 41.52
C HIS A 683 56.44 53.69 42.65
N LYS A 684 55.76 54.83 42.89
CA LYS A 684 54.65 54.88 43.86
C LYS A 684 53.49 53.94 43.48
N LYS A 685 53.16 53.81 42.19
CA LYS A 685 52.13 52.88 41.70
C LYS A 685 52.59 51.42 41.85
N VAL A 686 53.86 51.14 41.54
CA VAL A 686 54.48 49.83 41.76
C VAL A 686 54.36 49.43 43.23
N GLN A 687 54.73 50.33 44.16
CA GLN A 687 54.64 50.09 45.59
C GLN A 687 53.20 49.83 46.04
N THR A 688 52.23 50.62 45.57
CA THR A 688 50.80 50.41 45.89
C THR A 688 50.27 49.05 45.40
N ALA A 689 50.84 48.51 44.33
CA ALA A 689 50.52 47.16 43.85
C ALA A 689 51.20 46.09 44.71
N ARG A 690 52.48 46.26 45.10
CA ARG A 690 53.19 45.31 45.98
C ARG A 690 52.52 45.16 47.34
N GLU A 691 52.01 46.25 47.91
CA GLU A 691 51.38 46.27 49.24
C GLU A 691 49.94 45.72 49.27
N GLU A 692 49.33 45.42 48.12
CA GLU A 692 47.98 44.84 48.07
C GLU A 692 48.02 43.35 48.40
N THR A 693 47.24 42.93 49.40
CA THR A 693 47.23 41.56 49.92
C THR A 693 46.12 40.69 49.32
N ASP A 694 45.10 41.28 48.72
CA ASP A 694 44.04 40.56 48.01
C ASP A 694 44.49 40.23 46.58
N VAL A 695 44.56 38.93 46.25
CA VAL A 695 45.08 38.45 44.95
C VAL A 695 44.32 39.05 43.75
N THR A 696 42.99 39.21 43.86
CA THR A 696 42.17 39.75 42.76
C THR A 696 42.37 41.26 42.60
N LYS A 697 42.49 41.99 43.71
CA LYS A 697 42.78 43.44 43.68
C LYS A 697 44.23 43.70 43.26
N GLN A 698 45.17 42.86 43.68
CA GLN A 698 46.57 42.95 43.31
C GLN A 698 46.74 42.75 41.80
N ALA A 699 46.07 41.76 41.21
CA ALA A 699 46.06 41.55 39.77
C ALA A 699 45.57 42.79 38.98
N LYS A 700 44.50 43.45 39.44
CA LYS A 700 44.00 44.71 38.82
C LYS A 700 44.98 45.88 38.98
N LYS A 701 45.66 45.97 40.12
CA LYS A 701 46.69 47.01 40.35
C LYS A 701 47.93 46.75 39.51
N ILE A 702 48.39 45.50 39.40
CA ILE A 702 49.48 45.09 38.49
C ILE A 702 49.12 45.46 37.05
N GLN A 703 47.88 45.19 36.60
CA GLN A 703 47.42 45.61 35.27
C GLN A 703 47.53 47.14 35.06
N THR A 704 47.20 47.92 36.08
CA THR A 704 47.33 49.38 36.06
C THR A 704 48.80 49.81 35.97
N VAL A 705 49.69 49.12 36.69
CA VAL A 705 51.14 49.34 36.63
C VAL A 705 51.70 48.99 35.25
N GLN A 706 51.35 47.84 34.68
CA GLN A 706 51.75 47.44 33.33
C GLN A 706 51.31 48.49 32.29
N THR A 707 50.07 48.98 32.39
CA THR A 707 49.55 50.04 31.51
C THR A 707 50.30 51.37 31.70
N ALA A 708 50.71 51.69 32.92
CA ALA A 708 51.47 52.90 33.20
C ALA A 708 52.91 52.79 32.68
N TYR A 709 53.55 51.62 32.83
CA TYR A 709 54.91 51.35 32.37
C TYR A 709 55.03 51.46 30.85
N ALA A 710 54.09 50.84 30.11
CA ALA A 710 54.05 50.90 28.65
C ALA A 710 53.87 52.32 28.08
N LYS A 711 53.42 53.29 28.89
CA LYS A 711 53.21 54.69 28.49
C LYS A 711 54.35 55.62 28.90
N LEU A 712 55.36 55.12 29.62
CA LEU A 712 56.51 55.92 30.02
C LEU A 712 57.40 56.22 28.80
N PRO A 713 57.99 57.42 28.71
CA PRO A 713 59.07 57.68 27.77
C PRO A 713 60.26 56.73 27.97
N ALA A 714 61.07 56.49 26.93
CA ALA A 714 62.17 55.51 26.93
C ALA A 714 63.11 55.64 28.14
N ASN A 715 63.59 56.85 28.39
CA ASN A 715 64.44 57.16 29.54
C ASN A 715 63.78 56.76 30.86
N GLN A 716 62.47 56.96 30.98
CA GLN A 716 61.72 56.62 32.20
C GLN A 716 61.44 55.11 32.29
N GLN A 717 61.23 54.43 31.16
CA GLN A 717 61.09 52.96 31.13
C GLN A 717 62.38 52.28 31.60
N HIS A 718 63.54 52.70 31.07
CA HIS A 718 64.86 52.19 31.47
C HIS A 718 65.07 52.34 32.99
N LEU A 719 64.87 53.54 33.51
CA LEU A 719 65.07 53.83 34.93
C LEU A 719 64.04 53.11 35.84
N ALA A 720 62.83 52.84 35.34
CA ALA A 720 61.77 52.16 36.10
C ALA A 720 61.82 50.62 36.00
N LYS A 721 62.60 50.07 35.06
CA LYS A 721 62.56 48.66 34.65
C LYS A 721 62.72 47.69 35.80
N GLN A 722 63.79 47.87 36.59
CA GLN A 722 64.10 46.98 37.71
C GLN A 722 62.93 46.84 38.68
N GLN A 723 62.32 47.95 39.12
CA GLN A 723 61.20 47.89 40.06
C GLN A 723 59.93 47.28 39.46
N TYR A 724 59.73 47.47 38.16
CA TYR A 724 58.61 46.89 37.43
C TYR A 724 58.74 45.36 37.34
N GLU A 725 59.91 44.85 36.95
CA GLU A 725 60.21 43.41 36.86
C GLU A 725 60.11 42.74 38.24
N ASP A 726 60.67 43.38 39.28
CA ASP A 726 60.56 42.88 40.66
C ASP A 726 59.10 42.70 41.11
N LEU A 727 58.17 43.58 40.70
CA LEU A 727 56.74 43.42 41.00
C LEU A 727 56.12 42.23 40.26
N LEU A 728 56.50 42.02 39.00
CA LEU A 728 55.95 40.92 38.20
C LEU A 728 56.43 39.56 38.70
N ASN A 729 57.71 39.46 39.07
CA ASN A 729 58.35 38.24 39.57
C ASN A 729 57.87 37.83 40.97
N ASN A 730 57.39 38.79 41.78
CA ASN A 730 56.97 38.56 43.18
C ASN A 730 55.46 38.75 43.39
N ARG A 731 54.63 38.54 42.37
CA ARG A 731 53.17 38.63 42.50
C ARG A 731 52.60 37.47 43.35
N LEU A 732 51.48 37.70 44.03
CA LEU A 732 50.80 36.65 44.79
C LEU A 732 50.30 35.53 43.85
N GLU A 733 50.59 34.28 44.20
CA GLU A 733 50.05 33.11 43.52
C GLU A 733 48.69 32.73 44.11
N ASP A 734 47.66 32.56 43.26
CA ASP A 734 46.38 31.98 43.68
C ASP A 734 46.47 30.45 43.67
N GLY A 735 46.62 29.83 44.84
CA GLY A 735 46.67 28.37 44.99
C GLY A 735 45.37 27.63 44.61
N ASN A 736 44.30 28.34 44.24
CA ASN A 736 43.01 27.77 43.82
C ASN A 736 42.62 28.01 42.35
N THR A 737 43.46 28.68 41.54
CA THR A 737 43.15 28.88 40.12
C THR A 737 43.55 27.63 39.31
N PRO A 738 42.61 27.03 38.53
CA PRO A 738 42.95 25.94 37.61
C PRO A 738 44.04 26.39 36.63
N ASP A 739 45.09 25.58 36.48
CA ASP A 739 46.10 25.80 35.44
C ASP A 739 45.40 25.89 34.07
N ILE A 740 45.43 27.09 33.49
CA ILE A 740 44.72 27.43 32.24
C ILE A 740 45.25 26.58 31.08
N THR A 741 46.56 26.31 31.05
CA THR A 741 47.18 25.49 30.02
C THR A 741 46.71 24.05 30.17
N LYS A 742 46.73 23.52 31.39
CA LYS A 742 46.22 22.17 31.68
C LYS A 742 44.74 22.04 31.32
N LEU A 743 43.88 22.96 31.79
CA LEU A 743 42.45 22.94 31.50
C LEU A 743 42.17 23.05 29.99
N ASN A 744 42.88 23.91 29.27
CA ASN A 744 42.71 24.07 27.83
C ASN A 744 43.09 22.79 27.06
N ASN A 745 44.13 22.08 27.51
CA ASN A 745 44.54 20.79 26.97
C ASN A 745 43.52 19.69 27.29
N GLU A 746 43.02 19.62 28.53
CA GLU A 746 41.97 18.67 28.92
C GLU A 746 40.68 18.89 28.11
N ILE A 747 40.28 20.14 27.88
CA ILE A 747 39.13 20.49 27.03
C ILE A 747 39.37 20.04 25.57
N ALA A 748 40.60 20.15 25.06
CA ALA A 748 40.94 19.69 23.70
C ALA A 748 40.68 18.18 23.54
N THR A 749 40.88 17.40 24.60
CA THR A 749 40.70 15.94 24.55
C THR A 749 39.25 15.48 24.59
N ILE A 750 38.28 16.36 24.88
CA ILE A 750 36.85 16.01 25.01
C ILE A 750 36.31 15.34 23.74
N VAL A 751 36.80 15.75 22.56
CA VAL A 751 36.35 15.25 21.26
C VAL A 751 37.53 14.64 20.51
N SER A 752 37.36 13.42 20.04
CA SER A 752 38.27 12.77 19.08
C SER A 752 37.47 12.01 18.04
N ASN A 753 37.93 12.02 16.79
CA ASN A 753 37.26 11.39 15.65
C ASN A 753 35.75 11.72 15.60
N ASP A 754 35.40 12.98 15.83
CA ASP A 754 34.03 13.49 15.86
C ASP A 754 33.09 12.84 16.89
N THR A 755 33.63 12.19 17.93
CA THR A 755 32.89 11.59 19.06
C THR A 755 33.38 12.12 20.40
N TYR A 756 32.57 12.02 21.45
CA TYR A 756 33.03 12.33 22.80
C TYR A 756 33.82 11.15 23.37
N THR A 757 35.02 11.42 23.89
CA THR A 757 35.93 10.41 24.45
C THR A 757 35.88 10.35 25.98
N VAL A 758 35.19 11.31 26.60
CA VAL A 758 35.06 11.47 28.04
C VAL A 758 33.61 11.33 28.47
N SER A 759 33.37 10.98 29.73
CA SER A 759 32.02 10.82 30.26
C SER A 759 31.29 12.16 30.43
N MET A 760 29.96 12.10 30.59
CA MET A 760 29.15 13.28 30.89
C MET A 760 29.58 13.96 32.19
N GLU A 761 30.00 13.19 33.20
CA GLU A 761 30.50 13.69 34.49
C GLU A 761 31.79 14.49 34.30
N ARG A 762 32.71 13.98 33.47
CA ARG A 762 33.97 14.68 33.17
C ARG A 762 33.72 16.00 32.45
N ILE A 763 32.77 16.05 31.51
CA ILE A 763 32.37 17.29 30.83
C ILE A 763 31.81 18.31 31.84
N LYS A 764 30.97 17.86 32.80
CA LYS A 764 30.43 18.72 33.87
C LYS A 764 31.52 19.24 34.80
N GLU A 765 32.51 18.41 35.12
CA GLU A 765 33.66 18.79 35.94
C GLU A 765 34.48 19.89 35.24
N LEU A 766 34.85 19.68 33.98
CA LEU A 766 35.57 20.67 33.17
C LEU A 766 34.78 21.97 33.02
N SER A 767 33.45 21.89 32.85
CA SER A 767 32.56 23.05 32.85
C SER A 767 32.61 23.81 34.18
N THR A 768 32.68 23.11 35.30
CA THR A 768 32.77 23.72 36.63
C THR A 768 34.12 24.42 36.81
N GLN A 769 35.22 23.80 36.40
CA GLN A 769 36.55 24.41 36.43
C GLN A 769 36.63 25.65 35.55
N TYR A 770 36.15 25.59 34.31
CA TYR A 770 36.08 26.74 33.40
C TYR A 770 35.24 27.88 33.97
N ASN A 771 34.11 27.58 34.62
CA ASN A 771 33.23 28.60 35.18
C ASN A 771 33.85 29.38 36.35
N LYS A 772 34.81 28.79 37.09
CA LYS A 772 35.56 29.44 38.18
C LYS A 772 36.58 30.48 37.70
N LEU A 773 36.99 30.44 36.42
CA LEU A 773 37.96 31.38 35.86
C LEU A 773 37.43 32.83 35.80
N SER A 774 38.35 33.79 35.95
CA SER A 774 38.08 35.22 35.76
C SER A 774 37.66 35.52 34.31
N SER A 775 37.04 36.68 34.05
CA SER A 775 36.66 37.08 32.69
C SER A 775 37.86 37.25 31.74
N SER A 776 39.05 37.57 32.27
CA SER A 776 40.29 37.62 31.49
C SER A 776 40.83 36.22 31.19
N ASP A 777 40.79 35.31 32.16
CA ASP A 777 41.34 33.95 31.98
C ASP A 777 40.45 33.07 31.12
N LYS A 778 39.12 33.23 31.17
CA LYS A 778 38.21 32.57 30.23
C LYS A 778 38.55 32.87 28.77
N LYS A 779 39.04 34.08 28.47
CA LYS A 779 39.47 34.47 27.11
C LYS A 779 40.76 33.79 26.67
N ARG A 780 41.55 33.26 27.60
CA ARG A 780 42.81 32.54 27.33
C ARG A 780 42.59 31.05 27.04
N VAL A 781 41.40 30.52 27.32
CA VAL A 781 41.05 29.12 27.00
C VAL A 781 40.58 29.05 25.54
N SER A 782 41.50 28.75 24.62
CA SER A 782 41.22 28.69 23.19
C SER A 782 40.16 27.64 22.81
N ASN A 783 40.06 26.54 23.58
CA ASN A 783 39.16 25.42 23.30
C ASN A 783 37.78 25.52 23.95
N ALA A 784 37.42 26.66 24.56
CA ALA A 784 36.17 26.83 25.31
C ALA A 784 34.88 26.53 24.50
N ALA A 785 34.91 26.69 23.18
CA ALA A 785 33.80 26.36 22.30
C ALA A 785 33.46 24.85 22.33
N ILE A 786 34.48 23.98 22.40
CA ILE A 786 34.30 22.52 22.48
C ILE A 786 33.52 22.16 23.74
N LEU A 787 33.94 22.70 24.88
CA LEU A 787 33.29 22.50 26.17
C LEU A 787 31.83 23.00 26.17
N THR A 788 31.59 24.17 25.56
CA THR A 788 30.24 24.75 25.47
C THR A 788 29.28 23.84 24.69
N THR A 789 29.72 23.33 23.54
CA THR A 789 28.94 22.37 22.75
C THR A 789 28.70 21.07 23.51
N ALA A 790 29.75 20.53 24.14
CA ALA A 790 29.67 19.30 24.93
C ALA A 790 28.65 19.41 26.07
N VAL A 791 28.66 20.52 26.82
CA VAL A 791 27.68 20.79 27.88
C VAL A 791 26.25 20.87 27.34
N SER A 792 26.05 21.45 26.15
CA SER A 792 24.73 21.48 25.51
C SER A 792 24.24 20.10 25.08
N ASP A 793 25.13 19.24 24.60
CA ASP A 793 24.78 17.89 24.19
C ASP A 793 24.51 16.98 25.41
N VAL A 794 25.27 17.13 26.50
CA VAL A 794 25.00 16.47 27.78
C VAL A 794 23.55 16.72 28.22
N LYS A 795 23.06 17.96 28.15
CA LYS A 795 21.66 18.28 28.51
C LYS A 795 20.64 17.53 27.65
N LYS A 796 20.89 17.38 26.34
CA LYS A 796 20.00 16.62 25.44
C LYS A 796 20.02 15.13 25.76
N VAL A 797 21.21 14.59 26.06
CA VAL A 797 21.37 13.19 26.46
C VAL A 797 20.68 12.95 27.81
N GLU A 798 20.79 13.85 28.79
CA GLU A 798 20.02 13.77 30.04
C GLU A 798 18.50 13.76 29.82
N SER A 799 17.98 14.57 28.89
CA SER A 799 16.56 14.53 28.50
C SER A 799 16.17 13.18 27.88
N PHE A 800 17.05 12.60 27.06
CA PHE A 800 16.87 11.25 26.53
C PHE A 800 16.87 10.19 27.64
N ILE A 801 17.83 10.24 28.58
CA ILE A 801 17.92 9.29 29.70
C ILE A 801 16.66 9.34 30.57
N LYS A 802 16.10 10.53 30.85
CA LYS A 802 14.80 10.65 31.53
C LYS A 802 13.66 9.96 30.76
N THR A 803 13.68 10.03 29.44
CA THR A 803 12.71 9.34 28.58
C THR A 803 12.91 7.83 28.62
N TYR A 804 14.17 7.36 28.60
CA TYR A 804 14.54 5.96 28.79
C TYR A 804 14.01 5.43 30.13
N GLU A 805 14.36 6.06 31.25
CA GLU A 805 13.95 5.64 32.59
C GLU A 805 12.42 5.56 32.75
N LYS A 806 11.68 6.52 32.16
CA LYS A 806 10.23 6.58 32.28
C LYS A 806 9.49 5.58 31.39
N SER A 807 9.98 5.35 30.17
CA SER A 807 9.17 4.71 29.11
C SER A 807 9.77 3.42 28.56
N PHE A 808 11.01 3.06 28.90
CA PHE A 808 11.67 1.89 28.30
C PHE A 808 10.93 0.58 28.56
N ASN A 809 10.39 0.38 29.76
CA ASN A 809 9.67 -0.86 30.10
C ASN A 809 8.22 -0.89 29.60
N SER A 810 7.56 0.26 29.49
CA SER A 810 6.12 0.37 29.15
C SER A 810 5.86 0.69 27.68
N ASN A 811 6.76 1.45 27.04
CA ASN A 811 6.69 1.85 25.63
C ASN A 811 8.10 1.97 25.01
N PRO A 812 8.79 0.82 24.78
CA PRO A 812 10.15 0.80 24.24
C PRO A 812 10.30 1.54 22.91
N SER A 813 9.29 1.48 22.02
CA SER A 813 9.34 2.12 20.70
C SER A 813 9.48 3.64 20.78
N THR A 814 8.98 4.29 21.84
CA THR A 814 9.18 5.73 22.06
C THR A 814 10.64 6.03 22.36
N VAL A 815 11.29 5.17 23.15
CA VAL A 815 12.70 5.30 23.52
C VAL A 815 13.60 5.02 22.32
N ILE A 816 13.33 3.96 21.54
CA ILE A 816 14.06 3.64 20.30
C ILE A 816 14.03 4.84 19.34
N LYS A 817 12.84 5.42 19.10
CA LYS A 817 12.69 6.61 18.23
C LYS A 817 13.40 7.86 18.78
N ALA A 818 13.49 8.02 20.10
CA ALA A 818 14.22 9.13 20.70
C ALA A 818 15.74 8.93 20.60
N PHE A 819 16.19 7.69 20.79
CA PHE A 819 17.59 7.30 20.66
C PHE A 819 18.10 7.48 19.22
N ASP A 820 17.33 7.04 18.23
CA ASP A 820 17.66 7.18 16.80
C ASP A 820 17.76 8.63 16.32
N LYS A 821 17.21 9.59 17.07
CA LYS A 821 17.31 11.03 16.78
C LYS A 821 18.56 11.67 17.36
N LEU A 822 19.30 11.00 18.24
CA LEU A 822 20.54 11.53 18.78
C LEU A 822 21.60 11.64 17.68
N THR A 823 22.36 12.73 17.70
CA THR A 823 23.53 12.86 16.83
C THR A 823 24.61 11.84 17.22
N SER A 824 25.56 11.56 16.34
CA SER A 824 26.66 10.62 16.66
C SER A 824 27.41 11.00 17.95
N LYS A 825 27.70 12.30 18.12
CA LYS A 825 28.28 12.85 19.35
C LYS A 825 27.39 12.56 20.56
N GLN A 826 26.11 12.91 20.52
CA GLN A 826 25.19 12.66 21.64
C GLN A 826 25.06 11.16 21.99
N MET A 827 25.02 10.30 20.97
CA MET A 827 24.91 8.84 21.16
C MET A 827 26.16 8.25 21.83
N SER A 828 27.34 8.83 21.60
CA SER A 828 28.59 8.41 22.27
C SER A 828 28.59 8.65 23.80
N LEU A 829 27.75 9.58 24.30
CA LEU A 829 27.60 9.86 25.74
C LEU A 829 26.61 8.91 26.44
N VAL A 830 25.77 8.19 25.69
CA VAL A 830 24.89 7.18 26.26
C VAL A 830 25.76 5.99 26.69
N SER A 831 25.50 5.38 27.84
CA SER A 831 26.32 4.24 28.27
C SER A 831 26.14 3.03 27.32
N PRO A 832 27.19 2.22 27.09
CA PRO A 832 27.08 1.01 26.27
C PRO A 832 25.94 0.09 26.71
N GLN A 833 25.70 -0.02 28.02
CA GLN A 833 24.66 -0.85 28.62
C GLN A 833 23.25 -0.39 28.19
N ILE A 834 22.98 0.92 28.25
CA ILE A 834 21.69 1.47 27.82
C ILE A 834 21.50 1.28 26.31
N ARG A 835 22.54 1.52 25.51
CA ARG A 835 22.47 1.28 24.06
C ARG A 835 22.15 -0.19 23.76
N GLN A 836 22.80 -1.12 24.46
CA GLN A 836 22.56 -2.55 24.30
C GLN A 836 21.13 -2.92 24.68
N SER A 837 20.60 -2.44 25.81
CA SER A 837 19.21 -2.72 26.19
C SER A 837 18.19 -2.23 25.15
N ILE A 838 18.44 -1.08 24.52
CA ILE A 838 17.60 -0.55 23.44
C ILE A 838 17.66 -1.46 22.21
N ILE A 839 18.85 -1.92 21.83
CA ILE A 839 19.06 -2.88 20.75
C ILE A 839 18.32 -4.19 21.03
N ASP A 840 18.46 -4.73 22.24
CA ASP A 840 17.81 -5.99 22.62
C ASP A 840 16.28 -5.88 22.52
N LYS A 841 15.70 -4.72 22.85
CA LYS A 841 14.26 -4.46 22.68
C LYS A 841 13.84 -4.32 21.21
N ASP A 842 14.64 -3.66 20.39
CA ASP A 842 14.39 -3.54 18.95
C ASP A 842 14.45 -4.91 18.26
N GLN A 843 15.49 -5.69 18.55
CA GLN A 843 15.63 -7.07 18.07
C GLN A 843 14.52 -7.98 18.59
N GLY A 844 14.12 -7.84 19.86
CA GLY A 844 12.97 -8.57 20.41
C GLY A 844 11.67 -8.25 19.66
N GLN A 845 11.44 -6.99 19.28
CA GLN A 845 10.28 -6.61 18.47
C GLN A 845 10.33 -7.22 17.05
N GLN A 846 11.51 -7.27 16.44
CA GLN A 846 11.71 -7.91 15.14
C GLN A 846 11.47 -9.43 15.20
N GLN A 847 11.96 -10.09 16.26
CA GLN A 847 11.73 -11.51 16.51
C GLN A 847 10.26 -11.82 16.78
N SER A 848 9.57 -10.98 17.56
CA SER A 848 8.11 -11.06 17.75
C SER A 848 7.35 -10.99 16.43
N ASN A 849 7.73 -10.08 15.53
CA ASN A 849 7.14 -9.99 14.20
C ASN A 849 7.42 -11.25 13.35
N GLU A 850 8.61 -11.84 13.46
CA GLU A 850 8.96 -13.11 12.80
C GLU A 850 8.15 -14.29 13.34
N ILE A 851 7.95 -14.38 14.66
CA ILE A 851 7.11 -15.41 15.29
C ILE A 851 5.68 -15.33 14.78
N ALA A 852 5.10 -14.12 14.76
CA ALA A 852 3.75 -13.91 14.25
C ALA A 852 3.65 -14.28 12.76
N LEU A 853 4.67 -13.98 11.95
CA LEU A 853 4.75 -14.37 10.55
C LEU A 853 4.82 -15.90 10.38
N LYS A 854 5.65 -16.60 11.16
CA LYS A 854 5.69 -18.08 11.17
C LYS A 854 4.35 -18.71 11.52
N LEU A 855 3.59 -18.08 12.41
CA LEU A 855 2.26 -18.54 12.77
C LEU A 855 1.26 -18.35 11.63
N VAL A 856 1.30 -17.22 10.92
CA VAL A 856 0.48 -17.01 9.71
C VAL A 856 0.77 -18.08 8.67
N GLU A 857 2.04 -18.42 8.42
CA GLU A 857 2.39 -19.54 7.53
C GLU A 857 1.81 -20.86 8.01
N SER A 858 1.97 -21.17 9.31
CA SER A 858 1.50 -22.42 9.90
C SER A 858 -0.01 -22.56 9.75
N ILE A 859 -0.77 -21.47 9.96
CA ILE A 859 -2.22 -21.44 9.74
C ILE A 859 -2.57 -21.64 8.27
N ASN A 860 -1.83 -21.01 7.34
CA ASN A 860 -2.05 -21.23 5.91
C ASN A 860 -1.75 -22.67 5.49
N SER A 861 -0.78 -23.32 6.13
CA SER A 861 -0.40 -24.71 5.85
C SER A 861 -1.40 -25.77 6.32
N LEU A 862 -2.44 -25.39 7.09
CA LEU A 862 -3.51 -26.31 7.51
C LEU A 862 -4.30 -26.86 6.32
N LEU A 863 -4.31 -26.12 5.20
CA LEU A 863 -4.97 -26.49 3.96
C LEU A 863 -3.93 -26.58 2.84
N VAL A 864 -3.90 -27.71 2.13
CA VAL A 864 -3.10 -27.90 0.92
C VAL A 864 -4.03 -28.22 -0.22
N ASN A 865 -4.08 -27.36 -1.24
CA ASN A 865 -4.99 -27.48 -2.37
C ASN A 865 -6.46 -27.62 -1.93
N GLY A 866 -6.92 -26.81 -0.97
CA GLY A 866 -8.31 -26.82 -0.51
C GLY A 866 -8.71 -27.99 0.41
N GLU A 867 -7.79 -28.92 0.69
CA GLU A 867 -8.02 -30.04 1.61
C GLU A 867 -7.20 -29.90 2.89
N TYR A 868 -7.72 -30.43 3.98
CA TYR A 868 -6.97 -30.48 5.23
C TYR A 868 -5.81 -31.46 5.13
N ILE A 869 -4.68 -31.05 5.71
CA ILE A 869 -3.50 -31.91 5.88
C ILE A 869 -3.80 -33.14 6.74
N ASP A 870 -2.91 -34.11 6.68
CA ASP A 870 -2.93 -35.24 7.60
C ASP A 870 -2.55 -34.78 9.02
N ASP A 871 -3.01 -35.52 10.04
CA ASP A 871 -2.82 -35.16 11.46
C ASP A 871 -3.25 -33.72 11.82
N LEU A 872 -4.33 -33.26 11.17
CA LEU A 872 -4.87 -31.91 11.34
C LEU A 872 -5.11 -31.55 12.82
N GLU A 873 -5.64 -32.49 13.61
CA GLU A 873 -5.97 -32.27 15.02
C GLU A 873 -4.75 -31.86 15.84
N THR A 874 -3.63 -32.57 15.68
CA THR A 874 -2.37 -32.24 16.35
C THR A 874 -1.88 -30.88 15.90
N LYS A 875 -1.91 -30.60 14.59
CA LYS A 875 -1.39 -29.34 14.05
C LYS A 875 -2.20 -28.11 14.49
N VAL A 876 -3.52 -28.24 14.52
CA VAL A 876 -4.42 -27.20 15.04
C VAL A 876 -4.14 -26.91 16.51
N LYS A 877 -3.92 -27.94 17.35
CA LYS A 877 -3.57 -27.76 18.78
C LYS A 877 -2.22 -27.05 18.98
N GLU A 878 -1.21 -27.40 18.19
CA GLU A 878 0.10 -26.72 18.18
C GLU A 878 -0.06 -25.23 17.84
N ILE A 879 -0.75 -24.93 16.73
CA ILE A 879 -0.96 -23.57 16.25
C ILE A 879 -1.79 -22.75 17.24
N ARG A 880 -2.83 -23.35 17.84
CA ARG A 880 -3.65 -22.72 18.88
C ARG A 880 -2.79 -22.31 20.08
N THR A 881 -1.95 -23.22 20.56
CA THR A 881 -1.06 -22.96 21.69
C THR A 881 -0.07 -21.85 21.36
N ALA A 882 0.52 -21.87 20.16
CA ALA A 882 1.42 -20.82 19.68
C ALA A 882 0.70 -19.46 19.56
N TYR A 883 -0.53 -19.43 19.03
CA TYR A 883 -1.35 -18.22 18.95
C TYR A 883 -1.69 -17.67 20.33
N ASP A 884 -2.11 -18.52 21.27
CA ASP A 884 -2.52 -18.09 22.60
C ASP A 884 -1.35 -17.48 23.40
N GLY A 885 -0.13 -17.98 23.16
CA GLY A 885 1.12 -17.43 23.71
C GLY A 885 1.53 -16.06 23.16
N LEU A 886 0.93 -15.57 22.07
CA LEU A 886 1.21 -14.25 21.51
C LEU A 886 0.64 -13.11 22.37
N SER A 887 1.37 -11.99 22.41
CA SER A 887 0.89 -10.71 22.93
C SER A 887 -0.25 -10.14 22.08
N ALA A 888 -0.99 -9.16 22.64
CA ALA A 888 -2.08 -8.49 21.91
C ALA A 888 -1.61 -7.82 20.59
N SER A 889 -0.40 -7.25 20.59
CA SER A 889 0.21 -6.66 19.40
C SER A 889 0.55 -7.71 18.35
N GLU A 890 1.12 -8.85 18.74
CA GLU A 890 1.46 -9.93 17.82
C GLU A 890 0.20 -10.61 17.26
N LYS A 891 -0.83 -10.83 18.07
CA LYS A 891 -2.13 -11.36 17.61
C LYS A 891 -2.76 -10.48 16.53
N SER A 892 -2.59 -9.16 16.64
CA SER A 892 -3.18 -8.21 15.68
C SER A 892 -2.64 -8.33 14.25
N VAL A 893 -1.44 -8.91 14.07
CA VAL A 893 -0.84 -9.10 12.74
C VAL A 893 -1.15 -10.47 12.13
N VAL A 894 -1.72 -11.41 12.90
CA VAL A 894 -2.14 -12.73 12.42
C VAL A 894 -3.51 -12.65 11.73
N LYS A 895 -3.54 -12.13 10.49
CA LYS A 895 -4.78 -11.81 9.78
C LYS A 895 -5.60 -13.03 9.33
N ASN A 896 -4.98 -14.20 9.22
CA ASN A 896 -5.62 -15.44 8.78
C ASN A 896 -6.14 -16.31 9.94
N TYR A 897 -6.24 -15.77 11.15
CA TYR A 897 -6.75 -16.49 12.33
C TYR A 897 -8.13 -17.14 12.12
N SER A 898 -8.98 -16.59 11.24
CA SER A 898 -10.26 -17.21 10.86
C SER A 898 -10.11 -18.61 10.26
N LYS A 899 -9.02 -18.88 9.53
CA LYS A 899 -8.73 -20.22 8.97
C LYS A 899 -8.47 -21.25 10.09
N LEU A 900 -7.78 -20.85 11.17
CA LEU A 900 -7.58 -21.70 12.34
C LEU A 900 -8.91 -22.05 13.02
N THR A 901 -9.75 -21.04 13.28
CA THR A 901 -11.06 -21.26 13.91
C THR A 901 -12.00 -22.11 13.04
N GLN A 902 -11.87 -21.99 11.70
CA GLN A 902 -12.63 -22.82 10.78
C GLN A 902 -12.19 -24.29 10.87
N ALA A 903 -10.87 -24.55 10.89
CA ALA A 903 -10.33 -25.89 11.06
C ALA A 903 -10.78 -26.54 12.38
N GLU A 904 -10.80 -25.78 13.47
CA GLU A 904 -11.32 -26.24 14.77
C GLU A 904 -12.82 -26.57 14.71
N SER A 905 -13.61 -25.70 14.08
CA SER A 905 -15.05 -25.95 13.90
C SER A 905 -15.30 -27.19 13.05
N ASP A 906 -14.48 -27.44 12.05
CA ASP A 906 -14.64 -28.54 11.11
C ASP A 906 -14.22 -29.89 11.71
N LEU A 907 -13.11 -29.90 12.49
CA LEU A 907 -12.75 -31.04 13.34
C LEU A 907 -13.88 -31.41 14.29
N LYS A 908 -14.52 -30.41 14.92
CA LYS A 908 -15.66 -30.64 15.81
C LYS A 908 -16.84 -31.29 15.09
N LYS A 909 -17.21 -30.79 13.89
CA LYS A 909 -18.31 -31.39 13.09
C LYS A 909 -18.02 -32.85 12.72
N VAL A 910 -16.78 -33.15 12.34
CA VAL A 910 -16.35 -34.53 12.00
C VAL A 910 -16.45 -35.44 13.23
N ALA A 911 -16.00 -34.99 14.40
CA ALA A 911 -16.13 -35.73 15.65
C ALA A 911 -17.61 -35.94 16.09
N GLU A 912 -18.47 -34.94 15.89
CA GLU A 912 -19.92 -35.04 16.17
C GLU A 912 -20.60 -36.08 15.28
N VAL A 913 -20.22 -36.20 14.00
CA VAL A 913 -20.71 -37.27 13.11
C VAL A 913 -20.19 -38.63 13.54
N HIS A 914 -18.90 -38.73 13.90
CA HIS A 914 -18.30 -39.98 14.37
C HIS A 914 -18.96 -40.46 15.67
N ALA A 915 -19.39 -39.56 16.55
CA ALA A 915 -20.11 -39.94 17.78
C ALA A 915 -21.44 -40.68 17.51
N LEU A 916 -22.01 -40.59 16.30
CA LEU A 916 -23.19 -41.33 15.89
C LEU A 916 -22.87 -42.70 15.29
N TYR A 917 -21.59 -43.00 15.03
CA TYR A 917 -21.15 -44.20 14.33
C TYR A 917 -21.55 -45.48 15.07
N VAL A 918 -22.11 -46.42 14.31
CA VAL A 918 -22.36 -47.80 14.71
C VAL A 918 -21.92 -48.76 13.58
N PRO A 919 -21.23 -49.87 13.90
CA PRO A 919 -20.80 -50.85 12.90
C PRO A 919 -21.97 -51.45 12.11
N ALA A 920 -21.73 -51.82 10.86
CA ALA A 920 -22.74 -52.44 10.00
C ALA A 920 -23.25 -53.83 10.49
N LYS A 921 -22.58 -54.42 11.49
CA LYS A 921 -22.91 -55.74 12.07
C LYS A 921 -23.85 -55.67 13.27
N ASP A 922 -24.18 -54.49 13.78
CA ASP A 922 -25.13 -54.32 14.89
C ASP A 922 -26.58 -54.36 14.39
N ASP A 923 -27.47 -55.01 15.14
CA ASP A 923 -28.93 -55.09 14.87
C ASP A 923 -29.67 -53.73 15.02
N ASN A 924 -28.95 -52.62 15.12
CA ASN A 924 -29.52 -51.27 15.31
C ASN A 924 -29.58 -50.48 13.99
N ALA A 925 -30.48 -50.91 13.09
CA ALA A 925 -30.69 -50.29 11.78
C ALA A 925 -31.04 -48.79 11.85
N ALA A 926 -31.72 -48.34 12.91
CA ALA A 926 -32.09 -46.94 13.09
C ALA A 926 -30.87 -46.05 13.38
N ALA A 927 -29.97 -46.49 14.28
CA ALA A 927 -28.73 -45.77 14.58
C ALA A 927 -27.80 -45.74 13.35
N ARG A 928 -27.69 -46.85 12.61
CA ARG A 928 -26.87 -46.89 11.38
C ARG A 928 -27.40 -45.90 10.33
N LYS A 929 -28.72 -45.84 10.16
CA LYS A 929 -29.35 -44.87 9.25
C LYS A 929 -29.16 -43.42 9.70
N ALA A 930 -29.18 -43.16 11.01
CA ALA A 930 -28.90 -41.83 11.56
C ALA A 930 -27.46 -41.37 11.26
N TRP A 931 -26.47 -42.25 11.48
CA TRP A 931 -25.08 -41.98 11.10
C TRP A 931 -24.93 -41.78 9.59
N GLN A 932 -25.48 -42.66 8.75
CA GLN A 932 -25.42 -42.51 7.29
C GLN A 932 -26.01 -41.18 6.82
N THR A 933 -27.10 -40.73 7.45
CA THR A 933 -27.72 -39.44 7.16
C THR A 933 -26.84 -38.27 7.58
N ALA A 934 -26.20 -38.34 8.74
CA ALA A 934 -25.29 -37.30 9.23
C ALA A 934 -24.00 -37.24 8.39
N TYR A 935 -23.39 -38.40 8.13
CA TYR A 935 -22.24 -38.57 7.24
C TYR A 935 -22.55 -38.06 5.83
N GLY A 936 -23.75 -38.35 5.32
CA GLY A 936 -24.19 -37.89 4.00
C GLY A 936 -24.39 -36.39 3.85
N LYS A 937 -24.42 -35.64 4.96
CA LYS A 937 -24.48 -34.18 4.98
C LYS A 937 -23.13 -33.51 5.18
N LEU A 938 -22.06 -34.27 5.44
CA LEU A 938 -20.71 -33.71 5.47
C LEU A 938 -20.37 -33.18 4.07
N SER A 939 -19.74 -32.00 3.99
CA SER A 939 -19.18 -31.54 2.72
C SER A 939 -18.06 -32.48 2.27
N LYS A 940 -17.67 -32.45 0.99
CA LYS A 940 -16.64 -33.37 0.47
C LYS A 940 -15.30 -33.20 1.20
N LYS A 941 -14.93 -31.96 1.54
CA LYS A 941 -13.73 -31.66 2.35
C LYS A 941 -13.79 -32.33 3.73
N LEU A 942 -14.93 -32.30 4.40
CA LEU A 942 -15.13 -32.96 5.70
C LEU A 942 -15.27 -34.47 5.60
N GLU A 943 -15.84 -34.98 4.50
CA GLU A 943 -15.89 -36.41 4.19
C GLU A 943 -14.47 -36.99 4.06
N ILE A 944 -13.57 -36.29 3.35
CA ILE A 944 -12.16 -36.66 3.22
C ILE A 944 -11.47 -36.61 4.58
N LEU A 945 -11.69 -35.56 5.38
CA LEU A 945 -11.14 -35.46 6.73
C LEU A 945 -11.65 -36.60 7.63
N TYR A 946 -12.94 -36.91 7.61
CA TYR A 946 -13.53 -38.04 8.34
C TYR A 946 -12.86 -39.35 7.94
N LYS A 947 -12.71 -39.60 6.63
CA LYS A 947 -12.03 -40.79 6.10
C LYS A 947 -10.62 -40.93 6.64
N LYS A 948 -9.83 -39.84 6.64
CA LYS A 948 -8.46 -39.84 7.16
C LYS A 948 -8.40 -40.09 8.68
N MET A 949 -9.34 -39.55 9.44
CA MET A 949 -9.36 -39.69 10.90
C MET A 949 -9.92 -41.04 11.37
N TYR A 950 -10.87 -41.61 10.61
CA TYR A 950 -11.66 -42.79 10.99
C TYR A 950 -11.77 -43.79 9.84
N GLU A 951 -10.61 -44.24 9.31
CA GLU A 951 -10.54 -45.12 8.13
C GLU A 951 -11.33 -46.44 8.28
N ASN A 952 -11.53 -46.91 9.52
CA ASN A 952 -12.18 -48.20 9.82
C ASN A 952 -13.72 -48.14 9.84
N ASP A 953 -14.34 -46.97 9.64
CA ASP A 953 -15.79 -46.78 9.78
C ASP A 953 -16.61 -47.08 8.51
N LEU A 954 -15.96 -47.12 7.35
CA LEU A 954 -16.60 -47.06 6.04
C LEU A 954 -16.69 -48.40 5.30
#